data_AF-I4D416-F1
#
_entry.id   AF-I4D416-F1
#
_cell.length_a   1.000
_cell.length_b   1.000
_cell.length_c   1.000
_cell.angle_alpha   90.00
_cell.angle_beta   90.00
_cell.angle_gamma   90.00
#
_symmetry.space_group_name_H-M   'P 1'
#
loop_
_entity.id
_entity.type
_entity.pdbx_description
1 polymer ?
#
loop_
_entity_poly.entity_id
_entity_poly.type
_entity_poly.pdbx_seq_one_letter_code
_entity_poly.pdbx_strand_id
1 'polypeptide(L)'
;MKAIKQKLLGGIVTILTLVCVLLPAKTVAASNQIDPSMTRIYGNDRYETAAKVAEVGWAGTSNYAILSAGMDANLIDALTVSPLAAKLNAPILLTEGDSLNNFARQELTRLGVKKVYITSGAGVIHQQVIDQVKAIPTVTDVEVLGGIDASQTSVNVANELAKLGVPISKAIVVGGNGVDALSVSSIAGAQDIPILYSPGKTLSGYVSAYLNGIKSVLTKTYIIGGTGVISNTAASQLSGTVERVAGQDKYDTNIQVLQAFAGILKYKNTYLANGDTLVDALAVSPLAAKSGSPILLTSQTLPSASVSYAQANLSPNVIALGGEVVVPSSDLTQLSSQQVISQDGTTQGATDSTNRSQINSALKITGNSVILNNSAANDSIYIQGNNDTLNNVETKGTIFVDVDSIGTVNLENVTAANIVILSGASNSIDLQDVTSNSLIDASGASVYLISSGTTNISQTIFTSSANVDTTGGGSFGQITISNASQLDPTPSVEFTGTFTQPPITVNDSASVVVAPNASVANVVVAAENSSQTVTLQGPFTNVTVTSPSAIQLGSNTRVQSLTNNSKTSITVQTLVNNSPTNIAVPSLSSITGLNTGVAVVYNGEDSGASSNQYGNDFYIGQLGYGTHQHFEAGGDDAGGKYFNSTGASNATQIYGYWLISGMSMAPAGASATAWGQQQAQAADKAFNDMSQYYGSKVKLVLFADVEAIGGGLDAQDYTNNQAIYTAFVNWLKQNSTVKPGTYSSPHEWNTQTMGTNFVPLTPGNYWVADYPGGTPDQSILTTSNQYWVEFPQTSEQAQIWQFEGTPDYDVASFLPG
;
A
#
# COMPACT_ATOMS: atom_id res chain seq x y z
N MET A 1 -5.75 -82.69 -29.71
CA MET A 1 -5.73 -84.17 -29.61
C MET A 1 -4.48 -84.57 -28.82
N LYS A 2 -4.63 -85.42 -27.79
CA LYS A 2 -3.59 -86.03 -26.91
C LYS A 2 -2.98 -85.08 -25.86
N ALA A 3 -3.43 -85.11 -24.60
CA ALA A 3 -3.19 -86.12 -23.53
C ALA A 3 -2.01 -85.65 -22.63
N ILE A 4 -2.26 -85.28 -21.34
CA ILE A 4 -1.94 -86.11 -20.13
C ILE A 4 -0.43 -85.99 -19.78
N LYS A 5 0.11 -85.65 -18.60
CA LYS A 5 -0.26 -85.75 -17.16
C LYS A 5 0.83 -85.04 -16.30
N GLN A 6 0.48 -84.25 -15.28
CA GLN A 6 0.48 -84.54 -13.82
C GLN A 6 1.83 -84.66 -13.08
N LYS A 7 1.96 -83.92 -11.96
CA LYS A 7 1.87 -84.41 -10.55
C LYS A 7 1.68 -83.20 -9.59
N LEU A 8 0.61 -83.09 -8.77
CA LEU A 8 0.25 -83.78 -7.48
C LEU A 8 1.17 -83.29 -6.33
N LEU A 9 0.81 -82.77 -5.14
CA LEU A 9 -0.31 -82.83 -4.14
C LEU A 9 -0.23 -81.52 -3.29
N GLY A 10 -1.17 -81.03 -2.47
CA GLY A 10 -2.49 -81.46 -1.96
C GLY A 10 -3.04 -80.32 -1.05
N GLY A 11 -4.32 -79.91 -1.17
CA GLY A 11 -5.47 -80.33 -0.34
C GLY A 11 -5.91 -79.14 0.55
N ILE A 12 -7.16 -78.75 0.85
CA ILE A 12 -8.56 -79.25 0.82
C ILE A 12 -9.41 -77.93 0.98
N VAL A 13 -10.50 -77.61 0.27
CA VAL A 13 -11.94 -77.82 0.60
C VAL A 13 -12.81 -77.20 -0.52
N THR A 14 -13.53 -78.09 -1.22
CA THR A 14 -14.95 -78.14 -1.65
C THR A 14 -15.74 -76.91 -2.15
N ILE A 15 -16.59 -77.21 -3.14
CA ILE A 15 -17.16 -76.41 -4.23
C ILE A 15 -18.69 -76.65 -4.31
N LEU A 16 -19.44 -75.63 -4.78
CA LEU A 16 -20.76 -75.64 -5.48
C LEU A 16 -22.02 -76.20 -4.76
N THR A 17 -23.26 -75.73 -4.98
CA THR A 17 -24.00 -75.04 -6.06
C THR A 17 -25.30 -74.46 -5.46
N LEU A 18 -25.92 -73.40 -6.02
CA LEU A 18 -27.27 -73.43 -6.65
C LEU A 18 -27.83 -72.03 -7.00
N VAL A 19 -28.37 -71.95 -8.22
CA VAL A 19 -29.21 -70.94 -8.90
C VAL A 19 -30.10 -70.06 -8.01
N CYS A 20 -30.13 -68.74 -8.24
CA CYS A 20 -31.32 -67.92 -7.94
C CYS A 20 -31.48 -66.72 -8.89
N VAL A 21 -32.51 -66.83 -9.73
CA VAL A 21 -33.37 -65.83 -10.38
C VAL A 21 -32.96 -64.35 -10.28
N LEU A 22 -32.74 -63.75 -11.46
CA LEU A 22 -32.78 -62.30 -11.70
C LEU A 22 -34.14 -61.71 -11.29
N LEU A 23 -34.15 -60.91 -10.24
CA LEU A 23 -35.05 -59.77 -10.11
C LEU A 23 -34.18 -58.52 -10.17
N PRO A 24 -34.56 -57.46 -10.92
CA PRO A 24 -33.84 -56.20 -10.84
C PRO A 24 -34.03 -55.62 -9.43
N ALA A 25 -32.99 -55.73 -8.61
CA ALA A 25 -32.86 -54.86 -7.46
C ALA A 25 -32.87 -53.43 -7.99
N LYS A 26 -33.84 -52.62 -7.55
CA LYS A 26 -33.74 -51.17 -7.67
C LYS A 26 -32.46 -50.78 -6.94
N THR A 27 -31.37 -50.61 -7.68
CA THR A 27 -30.26 -49.80 -7.23
C THR A 27 -30.83 -48.41 -7.01
N VAL A 28 -31.10 -48.07 -5.75
CA VAL A 28 -31.04 -46.67 -5.33
C VAL A 28 -29.57 -46.32 -5.50
N ALA A 29 -29.21 -45.84 -6.69
CA ALA A 29 -28.00 -45.09 -6.86
C ALA A 29 -28.17 -43.85 -5.97
N ALA A 30 -27.56 -43.88 -4.78
CA ALA A 30 -27.20 -42.67 -4.09
C ALA A 30 -26.16 -42.00 -5.00
N SER A 31 -26.70 -41.16 -5.88
CA SER A 31 -25.96 -40.27 -6.75
C SER A 31 -25.28 -39.23 -5.86
N ASN A 32 -24.14 -39.58 -5.24
CA ASN A 32 -23.16 -38.62 -4.74
C ASN A 32 -22.55 -37.92 -5.98
N GLN A 33 -23.33 -37.04 -6.60
CA GLN A 33 -22.80 -36.09 -7.56
C GLN A 33 -22.15 -35.02 -6.72
N ILE A 34 -20.81 -35.04 -6.67
CA ILE A 34 -20.02 -33.92 -6.19
C ILE A 34 -20.44 -32.72 -7.05
N ASP A 35 -20.89 -31.64 -6.40
CA ASP A 35 -21.26 -30.42 -7.10
C ASP A 35 -20.04 -29.92 -7.91
N PRO A 36 -20.15 -29.77 -9.25
CA PRO A 36 -19.06 -29.22 -10.07
C PRO A 36 -18.68 -27.77 -9.72
N SER A 37 -19.40 -27.09 -8.82
CA SER A 37 -19.06 -25.77 -8.28
C SER A 37 -18.02 -25.78 -7.14
N MET A 38 -17.70 -26.95 -6.57
CA MET A 38 -16.79 -27.08 -5.44
C MET A 38 -15.35 -26.76 -5.84
N THR A 39 -14.83 -25.63 -5.37
CA THR A 39 -13.49 -25.16 -5.74
C THR A 39 -12.44 -25.83 -4.84
N ARG A 40 -11.50 -26.56 -5.46
CA ARG A 40 -10.38 -27.22 -4.77
C ARG A 40 -9.09 -26.95 -5.53
N ILE A 41 -8.04 -26.60 -4.80
CA ILE A 41 -6.67 -26.46 -5.35
C ILE A 41 -5.83 -27.61 -4.80
N TYR A 42 -5.42 -28.51 -5.68
CA TYR A 42 -4.67 -29.71 -5.29
C TYR A 42 -3.84 -30.27 -6.44
N GLY A 43 -2.75 -30.94 -6.08
CA GLY A 43 -2.00 -31.85 -6.94
C GLY A 43 -1.96 -33.26 -6.35
N ASN A 44 -1.17 -34.14 -6.98
CA ASN A 44 -0.97 -35.51 -6.51
C ASN A 44 -0.16 -35.57 -5.21
N ASP A 45 0.65 -34.55 -4.95
CA ASP A 45 1.43 -34.38 -3.73
C ASP A 45 1.52 -32.89 -3.33
N ARG A 46 2.21 -32.63 -2.23
CA ARG A 46 2.43 -31.27 -1.68
C ARG A 46 3.17 -30.33 -2.64
N TYR A 47 4.08 -30.86 -3.46
CA TYR A 47 4.90 -30.06 -4.38
C TYR A 47 4.05 -29.59 -5.56
N GLU A 48 3.24 -30.49 -6.11
CA GLU A 48 2.28 -30.14 -7.15
C GLU A 48 1.16 -29.25 -6.61
N THR A 49 0.65 -29.49 -5.39
CA THR A 49 -0.34 -28.57 -4.76
C THR A 49 0.22 -27.16 -4.64
N ALA A 50 1.47 -26.99 -4.19
CA ALA A 50 2.11 -25.67 -4.12
C ALA A 50 2.25 -25.01 -5.51
N ALA A 51 2.59 -25.79 -6.54
CA ALA A 51 2.61 -25.30 -7.92
C ALA A 51 1.21 -24.90 -8.42
N LYS A 52 0.16 -25.66 -8.07
CA LYS A 52 -1.24 -25.31 -8.41
C LYS A 52 -1.73 -24.05 -7.71
N VAL A 53 -1.33 -23.84 -6.47
CA VAL A 53 -1.56 -22.56 -5.79
C VAL A 53 -0.85 -21.41 -6.55
N ALA A 54 0.38 -21.64 -7.01
CA ALA A 54 1.12 -20.64 -7.80
C ALA A 54 0.43 -20.33 -9.14
N GLU A 55 -0.06 -21.34 -9.86
CA GLU A 55 -0.84 -21.18 -11.10
C GLU A 55 -2.10 -20.33 -10.86
N VAL A 56 -2.84 -20.58 -9.78
CA VAL A 56 -4.08 -19.85 -9.46
C VAL A 56 -3.79 -18.41 -9.01
N GLY A 57 -2.82 -18.22 -8.11
CA GLY A 57 -2.54 -16.90 -7.54
C GLY A 57 -1.74 -15.95 -8.44
N TRP A 58 -1.02 -16.52 -9.41
CA TRP A 58 -0.10 -15.84 -10.32
C TRP A 58 -0.26 -16.38 -11.75
N ALA A 59 -1.44 -16.14 -12.32
CA ALA A 59 -1.76 -16.53 -13.70
C ALA A 59 -0.83 -15.87 -14.75
N GLY A 60 -0.29 -14.68 -14.44
CA GLY A 60 0.72 -13.99 -15.25
C GLY A 60 2.16 -14.35 -14.86
N THR A 61 3.03 -13.35 -14.77
CA THR A 61 4.43 -13.48 -14.35
C THR A 61 4.62 -13.08 -12.88
N SER A 62 5.73 -13.51 -12.28
CA SER A 62 6.20 -13.01 -10.99
C SER A 62 7.70 -12.77 -11.04
N ASN A 63 8.16 -11.60 -10.59
CA ASN A 63 9.60 -11.31 -10.49
C ASN A 63 10.27 -12.11 -9.38
N TYR A 64 9.50 -12.55 -8.39
CA TYR A 64 9.97 -13.19 -7.16
C TYR A 64 9.30 -14.55 -6.94
N ALA A 65 10.00 -15.47 -6.29
CA ALA A 65 9.44 -16.69 -5.71
C ALA A 65 10.15 -17.03 -4.40
N ILE A 66 9.41 -17.62 -3.47
CA ILE A 66 9.98 -18.23 -2.27
C ILE A 66 10.12 -19.74 -2.51
N LEU A 67 11.30 -20.30 -2.27
CA LEU A 67 11.56 -21.73 -2.37
C LEU A 67 11.87 -22.28 -0.97
N SER A 68 11.00 -23.18 -0.49
CA SER A 68 11.07 -23.79 0.83
C SER A 68 11.22 -25.30 0.76
N ALA A 69 11.74 -25.90 1.84
CA ALA A 69 11.72 -27.34 2.00
C ALA A 69 10.28 -27.85 2.15
N GLY A 70 9.92 -28.85 1.34
CA GLY A 70 8.60 -29.50 1.43
C GLY A 70 8.54 -30.66 2.42
N MET A 71 9.62 -31.00 3.12
CA MET A 71 9.71 -32.19 3.98
C MET A 71 9.19 -31.90 5.41
N ASP A 72 8.43 -32.83 6.01
CA ASP A 72 7.76 -32.63 7.31
C ASP A 72 8.69 -32.12 8.42
N ALA A 73 9.91 -32.66 8.52
CA ALA A 73 10.89 -32.28 9.53
C ALA A 73 11.37 -30.82 9.43
N ASN A 74 11.14 -30.16 8.28
CA ASN A 74 11.70 -28.85 7.95
C ASN A 74 10.64 -27.81 7.58
N LEU A 75 9.34 -28.13 7.70
CA LEU A 75 8.26 -27.21 7.33
C LEU A 75 8.26 -25.92 8.15
N ILE A 76 8.78 -25.96 9.37
CA ILE A 76 8.77 -24.84 10.31
C ILE A 76 9.47 -23.59 9.76
N ASP A 77 10.53 -23.77 8.97
CA ASP A 77 11.28 -22.68 8.35
C ASP A 77 10.40 -21.88 7.37
N ALA A 78 9.45 -22.57 6.74
CA ALA A 78 8.53 -21.98 5.78
C ALA A 78 7.30 -21.35 6.46
N LEU A 79 6.90 -21.78 7.66
CA LEU A 79 5.70 -21.28 8.34
C LEU A 79 5.73 -19.77 8.63
N THR A 80 6.92 -19.16 8.67
CA THR A 80 7.09 -17.73 8.97
C THR A 80 7.27 -16.86 7.73
N VAL A 81 7.22 -17.41 6.52
CA VAL A 81 7.62 -16.70 5.28
C VAL A 81 6.47 -16.00 4.57
N SER A 82 5.22 -16.28 4.95
CA SER A 82 4.02 -15.67 4.35
C SER A 82 4.09 -14.14 4.26
N PRO A 83 4.53 -13.39 5.30
CA PRO A 83 4.73 -11.95 5.21
C PRO A 83 5.66 -11.51 4.07
N LEU A 84 6.81 -12.17 3.90
CA LEU A 84 7.75 -11.87 2.83
C LEU A 84 7.20 -12.24 1.46
N ALA A 85 6.55 -13.41 1.35
CA ALA A 85 5.92 -13.87 0.12
C ALA A 85 4.80 -12.90 -0.33
N ALA A 86 3.95 -12.46 0.59
CA ALA A 86 2.89 -11.49 0.33
C ALA A 86 3.48 -10.13 -0.07
N LYS A 87 4.48 -9.62 0.64
CA LYS A 87 5.14 -8.34 0.34
C LYS A 87 5.74 -8.30 -1.07
N LEU A 88 6.34 -9.42 -1.50
CA LEU A 88 6.93 -9.56 -2.83
C LEU A 88 5.90 -9.92 -3.91
N ASN A 89 4.62 -10.12 -3.55
CA ASN A 89 3.59 -10.71 -4.39
C ASN A 89 4.13 -11.97 -5.09
N ALA A 90 4.64 -12.93 -4.30
CA ALA A 90 5.38 -14.10 -4.75
C ALA A 90 4.75 -15.41 -4.25
N PRO A 91 4.73 -16.48 -5.06
CA PRO A 91 4.30 -17.79 -4.58
C PRO A 91 5.35 -18.44 -3.66
N ILE A 92 4.87 -19.32 -2.78
CA ILE A 92 5.71 -20.28 -2.06
C ILE A 92 5.71 -21.59 -2.85
N LEU A 93 6.87 -21.95 -3.39
CA LEU A 93 7.12 -23.23 -4.04
C LEU A 93 7.89 -24.15 -3.08
N LEU A 94 7.71 -25.45 -3.27
CA LEU A 94 8.31 -26.47 -2.41
C LEU A 94 9.30 -27.32 -3.18
N THR A 95 10.33 -27.79 -2.49
CA THR A 95 11.31 -28.71 -3.05
C THR A 95 11.87 -29.69 -2.02
N GLU A 96 12.43 -30.79 -2.51
CA GLU A 96 13.29 -31.68 -1.75
C GLU A 96 14.67 -31.04 -1.51
N GLY A 97 15.44 -31.60 -0.56
CA GLY A 97 16.73 -31.04 -0.15
C GLY A 97 17.88 -31.23 -1.13
N ASP A 98 17.86 -32.31 -1.92
CA ASP A 98 18.96 -32.72 -2.81
C ASP A 98 18.73 -32.38 -4.28
N SER A 99 17.48 -32.11 -4.67
CA SER A 99 17.11 -31.84 -6.06
C SER A 99 15.98 -30.83 -6.12
N LEU A 100 16.05 -29.91 -7.08
CA LEU A 100 14.94 -29.00 -7.37
C LEU A 100 13.77 -29.81 -7.95
N ASN A 101 12.65 -29.81 -7.22
CA ASN A 101 11.43 -30.47 -7.64
C ASN A 101 10.99 -29.99 -9.03
N ASN A 102 10.47 -30.91 -9.85
CA ASN A 102 10.09 -30.58 -11.22
C ASN A 102 8.93 -29.59 -11.30
N PHE A 103 7.95 -29.65 -10.39
CA PHE A 103 6.84 -28.70 -10.36
C PHE A 103 7.33 -27.29 -9.99
N ALA A 104 8.22 -27.18 -9.00
CA ALA A 104 8.85 -25.90 -8.67
C ALA A 104 9.67 -25.34 -9.85
N ARG A 105 10.46 -26.17 -10.52
CA ARG A 105 11.25 -25.77 -11.70
C ARG A 105 10.36 -25.24 -12.84
N GLN A 106 9.24 -25.93 -13.10
CA GLN A 106 8.28 -25.54 -14.12
C GLN A 106 7.64 -24.19 -13.78
N GLU A 107 7.21 -24.00 -12.54
CA GLU A 107 6.59 -22.74 -12.12
C GLU A 107 7.58 -21.57 -12.09
N LEU A 108 8.81 -21.78 -11.61
CA LEU A 108 9.87 -20.76 -11.68
C LEU A 108 10.11 -20.29 -13.12
N THR A 109 10.07 -21.23 -14.08
CA THR A 109 10.22 -20.95 -15.51
C THR A 109 8.99 -20.25 -16.09
N ARG A 110 7.78 -20.77 -15.81
CA ARG A 110 6.50 -20.23 -16.30
C ARG A 110 6.29 -18.78 -15.83
N LEU A 111 6.58 -18.51 -14.57
CA LEU A 111 6.44 -17.19 -13.96
C LEU A 111 7.52 -16.20 -14.41
N GLY A 112 8.61 -16.68 -15.02
CA GLY A 112 9.72 -15.84 -15.46
C GLY A 112 10.50 -15.19 -14.32
N VAL A 113 10.62 -15.89 -13.18
CA VAL A 113 11.20 -15.39 -11.93
C VAL A 113 12.61 -14.88 -12.13
N LYS A 114 12.91 -13.71 -11.52
CA LYS A 114 14.22 -13.05 -11.53
C LYS A 114 15.01 -13.31 -10.27
N LYS A 115 14.36 -13.26 -9.11
CA LYS A 115 14.98 -13.50 -7.81
C LYS A 115 14.25 -14.58 -7.04
N VAL A 116 14.99 -15.56 -6.54
CA VAL A 116 14.46 -16.64 -5.68
C VAL A 116 15.00 -16.48 -4.27
N TYR A 117 14.10 -16.41 -3.29
CA TYR A 117 14.44 -16.44 -1.87
C TYR A 117 14.33 -17.87 -1.35
N ILE A 118 15.43 -18.40 -0.82
CA ILE A 118 15.48 -19.75 -0.26
C ILE A 118 15.41 -19.65 1.26
N THR A 119 14.33 -20.17 1.84
CA THR A 119 14.00 -20.01 3.26
C THR A 119 14.28 -21.26 4.07
N SER A 120 15.26 -22.07 3.67
CA SER A 120 15.76 -23.19 4.47
C SER A 120 17.27 -23.17 4.48
N GLY A 121 17.86 -23.55 5.61
CA GLY A 121 19.32 -23.53 5.80
C GLY A 121 20.04 -24.51 4.88
N ALA A 122 21.35 -24.33 4.72
CA ALA A 122 22.20 -25.16 3.86
C ALA A 122 22.27 -26.65 4.27
N GLY A 123 21.84 -26.99 5.50
CA GLY A 123 21.69 -28.38 5.95
C GLY A 123 20.37 -29.05 5.54
N VAL A 124 19.46 -28.30 4.90
CA VAL A 124 18.15 -28.78 4.44
C VAL A 124 18.04 -28.67 2.93
N ILE A 125 18.32 -27.50 2.36
CA ILE A 125 18.40 -27.29 0.90
C ILE A 125 19.87 -27.17 0.53
N HIS A 126 20.39 -28.19 -0.15
CA HIS A 126 21.80 -28.28 -0.49
C HIS A 126 22.18 -27.38 -1.69
N GLN A 127 23.48 -27.09 -1.81
CA GLN A 127 24.03 -26.25 -2.88
C GLN A 127 23.59 -26.69 -4.29
N GLN A 128 23.41 -28.00 -4.50
CA GLN A 128 22.95 -28.55 -5.78
C GLN A 128 21.59 -28.00 -6.21
N VAL A 129 20.66 -27.79 -5.28
CA VAL A 129 19.35 -27.19 -5.58
C VAL A 129 19.52 -25.73 -5.97
N ILE A 130 20.37 -24.98 -5.24
CA ILE A 130 20.69 -23.57 -5.54
C ILE A 130 21.26 -23.44 -6.96
N ASP A 131 22.18 -24.32 -7.33
CA ASP A 131 22.79 -24.34 -8.66
C ASP A 131 21.75 -24.67 -9.75
N GLN A 132 20.84 -25.60 -9.47
CA GLN A 132 19.72 -25.92 -10.38
C GLN A 132 18.73 -24.76 -10.54
N VAL A 133 18.49 -23.96 -9.50
CA VAL A 133 17.67 -22.75 -9.56
C VAL A 133 18.36 -21.68 -10.40
N LYS A 134 19.66 -21.44 -10.18
CA LYS A 134 20.46 -20.48 -10.97
C LYS A 134 20.61 -20.86 -12.43
N ALA A 135 20.48 -22.14 -12.76
CA ALA A 135 20.52 -22.61 -14.15
C ALA A 135 19.22 -22.29 -14.93
N ILE A 136 18.15 -21.84 -14.27
CA ILE A 136 16.93 -21.39 -14.95
C ILE A 136 17.22 -20.04 -15.61
N PRO A 137 17.08 -19.88 -16.95
CA PRO A 137 17.57 -18.70 -17.67
C PRO A 137 17.04 -17.34 -17.21
N THR A 138 15.86 -17.32 -16.58
CA THR A 138 15.26 -16.06 -16.10
C THR A 138 15.78 -15.63 -14.74
N VAL A 139 16.34 -16.56 -13.94
CA VAL A 139 16.80 -16.31 -12.57
C VAL A 139 18.17 -15.65 -12.61
N THR A 140 18.24 -14.41 -12.14
CA THR A 140 19.47 -13.61 -12.08
C THR A 140 20.04 -13.51 -10.67
N ASP A 141 19.22 -13.77 -9.65
CA ASP A 141 19.61 -13.68 -8.25
C ASP A 141 18.98 -14.78 -7.39
N VAL A 142 19.73 -15.25 -6.40
CA VAL A 142 19.26 -16.21 -5.40
C VAL A 142 19.77 -15.79 -4.03
N GLU A 143 18.85 -15.49 -3.11
CA GLU A 143 19.16 -15.10 -1.75
C GLU A 143 18.74 -16.19 -0.77
N VAL A 144 19.67 -16.68 0.04
CA VAL A 144 19.40 -17.69 1.06
C VAL A 144 19.14 -16.98 2.40
N LEU A 145 17.90 -17.08 2.88
CA LEU A 145 17.46 -16.55 4.17
C LEU A 145 17.47 -17.63 5.27
N GLY A 146 17.66 -18.89 4.90
CA GLY A 146 17.78 -20.01 5.84
C GLY A 146 18.90 -19.81 6.87
N GLY A 147 18.54 -19.91 8.15
CA GLY A 147 19.48 -19.85 9.27
C GLY A 147 20.02 -21.22 9.69
N ILE A 148 20.73 -21.24 10.82
CA ILE A 148 21.15 -22.48 11.50
C ILE A 148 19.93 -23.24 12.04
N ASP A 149 18.89 -22.50 12.46
CA ASP A 149 17.60 -23.03 12.89
C ASP A 149 16.45 -22.12 12.43
N ALA A 150 15.22 -22.60 12.64
CA ALA A 150 13.99 -21.89 12.27
C ALA A 150 13.82 -20.54 12.98
N SER A 151 14.38 -20.37 14.19
CA SER A 151 14.37 -19.09 14.88
C SER A 151 15.22 -18.07 14.12
N GLN A 152 16.42 -18.44 13.71
CA GLN A 152 17.28 -17.58 12.92
C GLN A 152 16.69 -17.33 11.51
N THR A 153 16.10 -18.34 10.88
CA THR A 153 15.38 -18.18 9.61
C THR A 153 14.27 -17.12 9.74
N SER A 154 13.44 -17.19 10.79
CA SER A 154 12.36 -16.21 11.00
C SER A 154 12.88 -14.78 11.19
N VAL A 155 14.03 -14.60 11.87
CA VAL A 155 14.69 -13.30 12.02
C VAL A 155 15.28 -12.81 10.70
N ASN A 156 15.87 -13.68 9.88
CA ASN A 156 16.39 -13.32 8.57
C ASN A 156 15.27 -12.85 7.63
N VAL A 157 14.12 -13.50 7.67
CA VAL A 157 12.90 -13.08 6.94
C VAL A 157 12.43 -11.70 7.43
N ALA A 158 12.40 -11.47 8.75
CA ALA A 158 12.01 -10.18 9.31
C ALA A 158 13.01 -9.05 8.95
N ASN A 159 14.30 -9.35 8.90
CA ASN A 159 15.31 -8.41 8.41
C ASN A 159 15.13 -8.10 6.92
N GLU A 160 14.78 -9.09 6.10
CA GLU A 160 14.54 -8.86 4.67
C GLU A 160 13.33 -7.97 4.43
N LEU A 161 12.23 -8.16 5.18
CA LEU A 161 11.10 -7.22 5.16
C LEU A 161 11.53 -5.78 5.46
N ALA A 162 12.37 -5.60 6.50
CA ALA A 162 12.91 -4.27 6.83
C ALA A 162 13.80 -3.70 5.72
N LYS A 163 14.63 -4.53 5.06
CA LYS A 163 15.43 -4.10 3.89
C LYS A 163 14.55 -3.68 2.71
N LEU A 164 13.39 -4.30 2.55
CA LEU A 164 12.37 -3.95 1.55
C LEU A 164 11.55 -2.71 1.95
N GLY A 165 11.94 -2.01 3.02
CA GLY A 165 11.30 -0.77 3.47
C GLY A 165 10.04 -0.96 4.30
N VAL A 166 9.74 -2.18 4.76
CA VAL A 166 8.61 -2.41 5.68
C VAL A 166 8.94 -1.81 7.06
N PRO A 167 8.12 -0.88 7.59
CA PRO A 167 8.30 -0.37 8.93
C PRO A 167 7.84 -1.42 9.95
N ILE A 168 8.79 -2.01 10.70
CA ILE A 168 8.49 -3.06 11.68
C ILE A 168 7.99 -2.45 13.00
N SER A 169 6.76 -1.92 12.98
CA SER A 169 6.05 -1.39 14.16
C SER A 169 5.35 -2.49 14.97
N LYS A 170 5.06 -3.63 14.34
CA LYS A 170 4.39 -4.79 14.95
C LYS A 170 5.20 -6.06 14.74
N ALA A 171 5.05 -7.02 15.65
CA ALA A 171 5.60 -8.36 15.49
C ALA A 171 4.63 -9.43 15.99
N ILE A 172 4.69 -10.61 15.37
CA ILE A 172 4.01 -11.82 15.83
C ILE A 172 5.06 -12.79 16.37
N VAL A 173 4.84 -13.35 17.55
CA VAL A 173 5.68 -14.38 18.16
C VAL A 173 4.88 -15.67 18.27
N VAL A 174 5.44 -16.76 17.75
CA VAL A 174 4.85 -18.10 17.76
C VAL A 174 5.79 -19.10 18.40
N GLY A 175 5.20 -20.10 19.08
CA GLY A 175 5.91 -21.05 19.92
C GLY A 175 5.78 -22.51 19.51
N GLY A 176 6.47 -23.40 20.23
CA GLY A 176 6.22 -24.85 20.18
C GLY A 176 6.61 -25.47 18.84
N ASN A 177 5.71 -26.23 18.22
CA ASN A 177 5.93 -26.84 16.91
C ASN A 177 5.51 -25.93 15.74
N GLY A 178 5.24 -24.64 16.00
CA GLY A 178 4.96 -23.63 14.98
C GLY A 178 3.59 -23.72 14.31
N VAL A 179 2.73 -24.68 14.66
CA VAL A 179 1.42 -24.86 14.01
C VAL A 179 0.53 -23.62 14.14
N ASP A 180 0.63 -22.92 15.27
CA ASP A 180 -0.08 -21.67 15.53
C ASP A 180 0.28 -20.54 14.54
N ALA A 181 1.43 -20.63 13.85
CA ALA A 181 1.83 -19.69 12.80
C ALA A 181 0.89 -19.75 11.59
N LEU A 182 0.36 -20.93 11.26
CA LEU A 182 -0.57 -21.07 10.13
C LEU A 182 -1.85 -20.27 10.34
N SER A 183 -2.36 -20.27 11.57
CA SER A 183 -3.58 -19.56 11.95
C SER A 183 -3.52 -18.06 11.66
N VAL A 184 -2.32 -17.48 11.68
CA VAL A 184 -2.11 -16.04 11.47
C VAL A 184 -1.33 -15.75 10.17
N SER A 185 -0.97 -16.76 9.38
CA SER A 185 -0.07 -16.61 8.23
C SER A 185 -0.62 -15.68 7.14
N SER A 186 -1.89 -15.82 6.77
CA SER A 186 -2.54 -14.95 5.77
C SER A 186 -2.73 -13.52 6.30
N ILE A 187 -3.06 -13.39 7.58
CA ILE A 187 -3.21 -12.12 8.30
C ILE A 187 -1.88 -11.37 8.37
N ALA A 188 -0.82 -12.04 8.82
CA ALA A 188 0.53 -11.47 8.90
C ALA A 188 1.03 -11.06 7.51
N GLY A 189 0.70 -11.86 6.49
CA GLY A 189 0.90 -11.54 5.07
C GLY A 189 0.20 -10.25 4.63
N ALA A 190 -1.09 -10.14 4.90
CA ALA A 190 -1.90 -8.99 4.49
C ALA A 190 -1.53 -7.70 5.24
N GLN A 191 -0.89 -7.81 6.41
CA GLN A 191 -0.55 -6.69 7.28
C GLN A 191 0.95 -6.34 7.28
N ASP A 192 1.78 -6.99 6.46
CA ASP A 192 3.24 -6.84 6.48
C ASP A 192 3.88 -7.09 7.88
N ILE A 193 3.27 -7.94 8.73
CA ILE A 193 3.76 -8.19 10.10
C ILE A 193 4.70 -9.40 10.09
N PRO A 194 5.97 -9.28 10.52
CA PRO A 194 6.87 -10.43 10.62
C PRO A 194 6.40 -11.45 11.66
N ILE A 195 6.53 -12.73 11.31
CA ILE A 195 6.33 -13.86 12.23
C ILE A 195 7.70 -14.32 12.73
N LEU A 196 7.88 -14.30 14.05
CA LEU A 196 9.10 -14.72 14.73
C LEU A 196 8.85 -16.02 15.49
N TYR A 197 9.68 -17.03 15.27
CA TYR A 197 9.49 -18.36 15.83
C TYR A 197 10.45 -18.64 16.99
N SER A 198 9.92 -19.18 18.09
CA SER A 198 10.71 -19.72 19.20
C SER A 198 10.26 -21.15 19.52
N PRO A 199 11.15 -22.17 19.49
CA PRO A 199 10.75 -23.58 19.58
C PRO A 199 10.21 -24.02 20.96
N GLY A 200 10.45 -23.23 22.00
CA GLY A 200 10.09 -23.57 23.38
C GLY A 200 9.34 -22.45 24.09
N LYS A 201 9.09 -22.65 25.39
CA LYS A 201 8.34 -21.71 26.26
C LYS A 201 9.04 -20.36 26.48
N THR A 202 10.28 -20.23 26.05
CA THR A 202 11.14 -19.04 26.17
C THR A 202 11.45 -18.48 24.79
N LEU A 203 11.71 -17.18 24.72
CA LEU A 203 12.22 -16.57 23.49
C LEU A 203 13.60 -17.16 23.16
N SER A 204 13.83 -17.51 21.90
CA SER A 204 15.17 -17.90 21.46
C SER A 204 16.12 -16.70 21.51
N GLY A 205 17.44 -16.96 21.58
CA GLY A 205 18.45 -15.90 21.59
C GLY A 205 18.35 -14.97 20.38
N TYR A 206 18.08 -15.52 19.19
CA TYR A 206 17.89 -14.76 17.96
C TYR A 206 16.67 -13.84 18.02
N VAL A 207 15.51 -14.37 18.44
CA VAL A 207 14.26 -13.60 18.53
C VAL A 207 14.38 -12.50 19.59
N SER A 208 14.95 -12.82 20.76
CA SER A 208 15.15 -11.83 21.83
C SER A 208 16.10 -10.72 21.39
N ALA A 209 17.21 -11.05 20.73
CA ALA A 209 18.15 -10.05 20.21
C ALA A 209 17.51 -9.14 19.16
N TYR A 210 16.77 -9.71 18.20
CA TYR A 210 16.06 -8.94 17.17
C TYR A 210 15.04 -7.97 17.78
N LEU A 211 14.14 -8.46 18.65
CA LEU A 211 13.12 -7.64 19.29
C LEU A 211 13.70 -6.52 20.16
N ASN A 212 14.81 -6.79 20.87
CA ASN A 212 15.52 -5.76 21.62
C ASN A 212 16.11 -4.68 20.70
N GLY A 213 16.61 -5.06 19.52
CA GLY A 213 17.15 -4.13 18.52
C GLY A 213 16.11 -3.16 17.97
N ILE A 214 14.84 -3.58 17.87
CA ILE A 214 13.73 -2.76 17.34
C ILE A 214 12.78 -2.23 18.43
N LYS A 215 13.15 -2.37 19.71
CA LYS A 215 12.28 -2.06 20.86
C LYS A 215 11.71 -0.64 20.85
N SER A 216 12.46 0.34 20.34
CA SER A 216 12.04 1.74 20.30
C SER A 216 10.93 2.03 19.29
N VAL A 217 10.78 1.20 18.25
CA VAL A 217 9.78 1.37 17.18
C VAL A 217 8.59 0.41 17.31
N LEU A 218 8.71 -0.62 18.15
CA LEU A 218 7.69 -1.64 18.34
C LEU A 218 6.52 -1.11 19.20
N THR A 219 5.36 -0.97 18.59
CA THR A 219 4.13 -0.49 19.25
C THR A 219 3.25 -1.63 19.75
N LYS A 220 3.27 -2.78 19.08
CA LYS A 220 2.46 -3.95 19.43
C LYS A 220 3.18 -5.27 19.15
N THR A 221 3.03 -6.22 20.08
CA THR A 221 3.49 -7.60 19.87
C THR A 221 2.34 -8.57 20.10
N TYR A 222 2.07 -9.43 19.14
CA TYR A 222 1.12 -10.52 19.28
C TYR A 222 1.83 -11.80 19.65
N ILE A 223 1.29 -12.55 20.61
CA ILE A 223 1.67 -13.93 20.87
C ILE A 223 0.54 -14.81 20.37
N ILE A 224 0.80 -15.65 19.37
CA ILE A 224 -0.19 -16.62 18.88
C ILE A 224 0.16 -17.98 19.50
N GLY A 225 -0.75 -18.48 20.32
CA GLY A 225 -0.59 -19.71 21.08
C GLY A 225 -0.60 -19.52 22.61
N GLY A 226 -0.94 -20.60 23.31
CA GLY A 226 -1.13 -20.61 24.76
C GLY A 226 0.17 -20.48 25.57
N THR A 227 0.03 -20.45 26.90
CA THR A 227 1.18 -20.38 27.82
C THR A 227 2.06 -21.64 27.81
N GLY A 228 1.53 -22.74 27.25
CA GLY A 228 2.24 -23.98 27.01
C GLY A 228 3.31 -23.89 25.92
N VAL A 229 3.21 -22.93 25.00
CA VAL A 229 4.17 -22.72 23.91
C VAL A 229 5.00 -21.46 24.07
N ILE A 230 4.46 -20.38 24.66
CA ILE A 230 5.21 -19.18 25.08
C ILE A 230 4.75 -18.80 26.50
N SER A 231 5.62 -18.91 27.50
CA SER A 231 5.27 -18.66 28.91
C SER A 231 4.92 -17.20 29.20
N ASN A 232 4.25 -16.94 30.34
CA ASN A 232 4.03 -15.57 30.82
C ASN A 232 5.34 -14.84 31.14
N THR A 233 6.37 -15.57 31.59
CA THR A 233 7.71 -15.02 31.80
C THR A 233 8.32 -14.53 30.49
N ALA A 234 8.23 -15.31 29.41
CA ALA A 234 8.66 -14.89 28.08
C ALA A 234 7.85 -13.71 27.55
N ALA A 235 6.52 -13.73 27.73
CA ALA A 235 5.64 -12.63 27.34
C ALA A 235 6.02 -11.30 28.01
N SER A 236 6.41 -11.34 29.29
CA SER A 236 6.83 -10.14 30.05
C SER A 236 8.13 -9.49 29.56
N GLN A 237 8.88 -10.19 28.70
CA GLN A 237 10.11 -9.66 28.09
C GLN A 237 9.84 -8.92 26.77
N LEU A 238 8.62 -9.06 26.21
CA LEU A 238 8.24 -8.41 24.97
C LEU A 238 7.94 -6.93 25.20
N SER A 239 8.09 -6.14 24.13
CA SER A 239 7.86 -4.68 24.15
C SER A 239 6.64 -4.29 23.34
N GLY A 240 6.18 -3.05 23.49
CA GLY A 240 4.90 -2.58 22.97
C GLY A 240 3.72 -3.14 23.77
N THR A 241 2.51 -2.90 23.29
CA THR A 241 1.31 -3.54 23.82
C THR A 241 1.35 -5.03 23.47
N VAL A 242 1.43 -5.90 24.49
CA VAL A 242 1.49 -7.35 24.29
C VAL A 242 0.09 -7.92 24.35
N GLU A 243 -0.34 -8.56 23.27
CA GLU A 243 -1.63 -9.24 23.16
C GLU A 243 -1.41 -10.73 22.90
N ARG A 244 -2.10 -11.60 23.63
CA ARG A 244 -2.05 -13.04 23.40
C ARG A 244 -3.37 -13.52 22.82
N VAL A 245 -3.29 -14.23 21.70
CA VAL A 245 -4.42 -14.88 21.05
C VAL A 245 -4.17 -16.39 21.07
N ALA A 246 -5.02 -17.14 21.78
CA ALA A 246 -4.80 -18.57 22.01
C ALA A 246 -6.12 -19.29 22.30
N GLY A 247 -6.27 -20.50 21.77
CA GLY A 247 -7.32 -21.44 22.12
C GLY A 247 -6.82 -22.65 22.90
N GLN A 248 -7.72 -23.60 23.16
CA GLN A 248 -7.44 -24.86 23.84
C GLN A 248 -6.59 -25.82 22.99
N ASP A 249 -6.75 -25.75 21.68
CA ASP A 249 -5.96 -26.48 20.69
C ASP A 249 -5.72 -25.58 19.45
N LYS A 250 -5.04 -26.11 18.43
CA LYS A 250 -4.73 -25.36 17.20
C LYS A 250 -5.96 -24.92 16.40
N TYR A 251 -7.07 -25.65 16.49
CA TYR A 251 -8.31 -25.31 15.77
C TYR A 251 -9.05 -24.20 16.50
N ASP A 252 -9.12 -24.26 17.83
CA ASP A 252 -9.62 -23.16 18.64
C ASP A 252 -8.71 -21.93 18.52
N THR A 253 -7.38 -22.08 18.56
CA THR A 253 -6.45 -20.96 18.28
C THR A 253 -6.71 -20.34 16.91
N ASN A 254 -6.98 -21.15 15.87
CA ASN A 254 -7.37 -20.62 14.55
C ASN A 254 -8.65 -19.78 14.62
N ILE A 255 -9.69 -20.24 15.32
CA ILE A 255 -10.92 -19.46 15.53
C ILE A 255 -10.63 -18.16 16.30
N GLN A 256 -9.86 -18.21 17.39
CA GLN A 256 -9.51 -17.02 18.17
C GLN A 256 -8.73 -15.99 17.34
N VAL A 257 -7.84 -16.46 16.45
CA VAL A 257 -7.12 -15.58 15.51
C VAL A 257 -8.08 -14.96 14.50
N LEU A 258 -8.96 -15.75 13.87
CA LEU A 258 -9.95 -15.20 12.93
C LEU A 258 -10.87 -14.17 13.59
N GLN A 259 -11.23 -14.35 14.86
CA GLN A 259 -12.02 -13.40 15.65
C GLN A 259 -11.25 -12.12 15.99
N ALA A 260 -10.02 -12.25 16.51
CA ALA A 260 -9.19 -11.11 16.90
C ALA A 260 -8.83 -10.21 15.71
N PHE A 261 -8.77 -10.79 14.51
CA PHE A 261 -8.42 -10.10 13.27
C PHE A 261 -9.61 -9.97 12.30
N ALA A 262 -10.84 -10.08 12.79
CA ALA A 262 -12.04 -10.01 11.97
C ALA A 262 -12.12 -8.72 11.11
N GLY A 263 -11.62 -7.60 11.62
CA GLY A 263 -11.64 -6.30 10.93
C GLY A 263 -10.69 -6.15 9.73
N ILE A 264 -9.77 -7.09 9.51
CA ILE A 264 -8.81 -7.03 8.39
C ILE A 264 -9.08 -8.08 7.32
N LEU A 265 -9.97 -9.04 7.59
CA LEU A 265 -10.31 -10.10 6.66
C LEU A 265 -11.25 -9.60 5.56
N LYS A 266 -10.97 -10.01 4.34
CA LYS A 266 -11.83 -9.86 3.17
C LYS A 266 -12.57 -11.17 2.99
N TYR A 267 -13.77 -11.21 3.54
CA TYR A 267 -14.63 -12.40 3.64
C TYR A 267 -15.19 -12.88 2.29
N LYS A 268 -14.52 -12.61 1.15
CA LYS A 268 -15.01 -13.07 -0.16
C LYS A 268 -14.93 -14.58 -0.30
N ASN A 269 -13.78 -15.14 0.08
CA ASN A 269 -13.50 -16.58 0.06
C ASN A 269 -13.05 -17.05 1.44
N THR A 270 -13.27 -18.33 1.72
CA THR A 270 -12.71 -19.03 2.89
C THR A 270 -11.82 -20.16 2.41
N TYR A 271 -10.53 -20.15 2.76
CA TYR A 271 -9.64 -21.26 2.43
C TYR A 271 -9.71 -22.32 3.54
N LEU A 272 -9.93 -23.58 3.17
CA LEU A 272 -10.00 -24.72 4.09
C LEU A 272 -8.75 -25.59 3.90
N ALA A 273 -7.92 -25.70 4.93
CA ALA A 273 -6.68 -26.45 4.86
C ALA A 273 -6.48 -27.36 6.08
N ASN A 274 -5.71 -28.44 5.91
CA ASN A 274 -5.48 -29.41 6.97
C ASN A 274 -4.41 -28.90 7.98
N GLY A 275 -4.80 -28.82 9.24
CA GLY A 275 -3.97 -28.38 10.37
C GLY A 275 -3.08 -29.47 10.99
N ASP A 276 -3.10 -30.70 10.46
CA ASP A 276 -2.19 -31.79 10.84
C ASP A 276 -1.01 -31.91 9.87
N THR A 277 -1.24 -31.79 8.55
CA THR A 277 -0.20 -31.90 7.53
C THR A 277 0.51 -30.58 7.21
N LEU A 278 -0.14 -29.44 7.49
CA LEU A 278 0.40 -28.06 7.48
C LEU A 278 0.82 -27.49 6.11
N VAL A 279 1.37 -28.31 5.24
CA VAL A 279 2.09 -27.88 4.03
C VAL A 279 1.20 -27.18 3.00
N ASP A 280 -0.05 -27.61 2.86
CA ASP A 280 -0.99 -27.00 1.92
C ASP A 280 -1.50 -25.65 2.43
N ALA A 281 -1.69 -25.50 3.76
CA ALA A 281 -2.04 -24.24 4.40
C ALA A 281 -0.91 -23.21 4.25
N LEU A 282 0.33 -23.67 4.39
CA LEU A 282 1.53 -22.87 4.13
C LEU A 282 1.56 -22.39 2.68
N ALA A 283 1.39 -23.28 1.70
CA ALA A 283 1.48 -22.92 0.29
C ALA A 283 0.43 -21.87 -0.12
N VAL A 284 -0.80 -21.98 0.41
CA VAL A 284 -1.88 -21.02 0.12
C VAL A 284 -1.75 -19.70 0.88
N SER A 285 -0.96 -19.64 1.96
CA SER A 285 -0.88 -18.45 2.82
C SER A 285 -0.63 -17.11 2.09
N PRO A 286 0.30 -16.97 1.12
CA PRO A 286 0.45 -15.73 0.36
C PRO A 286 -0.73 -15.42 -0.57
N LEU A 287 -1.38 -16.45 -1.14
CA LEU A 287 -2.58 -16.27 -1.96
C LEU A 287 -3.75 -15.79 -1.09
N ALA A 288 -3.94 -16.39 0.08
CA ALA A 288 -4.93 -15.98 1.06
C ALA A 288 -4.66 -14.57 1.59
N ALA A 289 -3.39 -14.22 1.85
CA ALA A 289 -3.00 -12.86 2.23
C ALA A 289 -3.35 -11.84 1.13
N LYS A 290 -3.04 -12.14 -0.13
CA LYS A 290 -3.33 -11.29 -1.29
C LYS A 290 -4.83 -11.02 -1.44
N SER A 291 -5.66 -12.03 -1.25
CA SER A 291 -7.12 -11.88 -1.27
C SER A 291 -7.73 -11.47 0.07
N GLY A 292 -6.92 -11.22 1.11
CA GLY A 292 -7.35 -10.95 2.49
C GLY A 292 -8.20 -12.07 3.11
N SER A 293 -8.18 -13.27 2.55
CA SER A 293 -9.10 -14.34 2.92
C SER A 293 -8.64 -15.09 4.17
N PRO A 294 -9.58 -15.52 5.04
CA PRO A 294 -9.27 -16.40 6.15
C PRO A 294 -8.81 -17.77 5.68
N ILE A 295 -7.91 -18.38 6.46
CA ILE A 295 -7.59 -19.81 6.39
C ILE A 295 -8.21 -20.47 7.60
N LEU A 296 -9.20 -21.33 7.38
CA LEU A 296 -9.80 -22.19 8.38
C LEU A 296 -9.07 -23.53 8.40
N LEU A 297 -8.62 -23.95 9.59
CA LEU A 297 -7.94 -25.23 9.75
C LEU A 297 -8.95 -26.36 10.03
N THR A 298 -8.78 -27.48 9.32
CA THR A 298 -9.51 -28.75 9.52
C THR A 298 -8.57 -29.91 9.83
N SER A 299 -9.13 -31.08 10.14
CA SER A 299 -8.43 -32.35 10.27
C SER A 299 -9.04 -33.38 9.31
N GLN A 300 -8.89 -34.68 9.56
CA GLN A 300 -9.72 -35.71 8.90
C GLN A 300 -11.21 -35.61 9.25
N THR A 301 -11.56 -34.84 10.28
CA THR A 301 -12.93 -34.50 10.65
C THR A 301 -12.94 -33.06 11.14
N LEU A 302 -13.76 -32.23 10.51
CA LEU A 302 -13.89 -30.82 10.87
C LEU A 302 -14.43 -30.67 12.31
N PRO A 303 -13.72 -29.98 13.22
CA PRO A 303 -14.20 -29.77 14.58
C PRO A 303 -15.53 -29.02 14.59
N SER A 304 -16.47 -29.43 15.46
CA SER A 304 -17.81 -28.83 15.50
C SER A 304 -17.79 -27.33 15.80
N ALA A 305 -16.85 -26.87 16.63
CA ALA A 305 -16.64 -25.44 16.89
C ALA A 305 -16.22 -24.68 15.62
N SER A 306 -15.36 -25.27 14.78
CA SER A 306 -14.95 -24.70 13.50
C SER A 306 -16.11 -24.64 12.51
N VAL A 307 -16.98 -25.66 12.48
CA VAL A 307 -18.21 -25.66 11.68
C VAL A 307 -19.11 -24.51 12.09
N SER A 308 -19.48 -24.44 13.38
CA SER A 308 -20.38 -23.41 13.89
C SER A 308 -19.82 -22.00 13.68
N TYR A 309 -18.52 -21.82 13.89
CA TYR A 309 -17.87 -20.54 13.64
C TYR A 309 -17.93 -20.16 12.15
N ALA A 310 -17.58 -21.08 11.26
CA ALA A 310 -17.55 -20.83 9.83
C ALA A 310 -18.94 -20.52 9.25
N GLN A 311 -19.95 -21.32 9.58
CA GLN A 311 -21.32 -21.11 9.08
C GLN A 311 -21.93 -19.78 9.54
N ALA A 312 -21.55 -19.31 10.74
CA ALA A 312 -22.03 -18.04 11.27
C ALA A 312 -21.21 -16.81 10.83
N ASN A 313 -19.89 -16.95 10.59
CA ASN A 313 -18.99 -15.78 10.49
C ASN A 313 -18.14 -15.73 9.22
N LEU A 314 -18.08 -16.80 8.43
CA LEU A 314 -17.24 -16.86 7.23
C LEU A 314 -18.11 -16.98 5.98
N SER A 315 -17.55 -16.61 4.83
CA SER A 315 -18.25 -16.77 3.56
C SER A 315 -18.41 -18.26 3.21
N PRO A 316 -19.58 -18.64 2.65
CA PRO A 316 -19.84 -19.99 2.18
C PRO A 316 -19.08 -20.32 0.89
N ASN A 317 -18.38 -19.36 0.28
CA ASN A 317 -17.48 -19.61 -0.85
C ASN A 317 -16.16 -20.23 -0.33
N VAL A 318 -16.22 -21.53 -0.06
CA VAL A 318 -15.09 -22.28 0.53
C VAL A 318 -14.23 -22.90 -0.57
N ILE A 319 -12.91 -22.76 -0.44
CA ILE A 319 -11.90 -23.34 -1.32
C ILE A 319 -11.07 -24.35 -0.52
N ALA A 320 -11.13 -25.64 -0.86
CA ALA A 320 -10.33 -26.66 -0.21
C ALA A 320 -8.90 -26.73 -0.77
N LEU A 321 -7.91 -26.95 0.11
CA LEU A 321 -6.52 -27.13 -0.26
C LEU A 321 -6.08 -28.58 -0.01
N GLY A 322 -5.43 -29.17 -1.01
CA GLY A 322 -4.99 -30.56 -0.98
C GLY A 322 -6.07 -31.53 -1.46
N GLY A 323 -5.68 -32.79 -1.69
CA GLY A 323 -6.57 -33.84 -2.20
C GLY A 323 -7.59 -34.34 -1.15
N GLU A 324 -8.46 -35.27 -1.57
CA GLU A 324 -9.54 -35.84 -0.74
C GLU A 324 -9.05 -36.43 0.59
N VAL A 325 -7.86 -37.03 0.61
CA VAL A 325 -7.27 -37.63 1.82
C VAL A 325 -6.84 -36.58 2.84
N VAL A 326 -6.53 -35.36 2.39
CA VAL A 326 -6.03 -34.26 3.24
C VAL A 326 -7.18 -33.39 3.71
N VAL A 327 -8.08 -33.00 2.81
CA VAL A 327 -9.30 -32.27 3.14
C VAL A 327 -10.48 -33.02 2.49
N PRO A 328 -11.24 -33.80 3.27
CA PRO A 328 -12.39 -34.55 2.76
C PRO A 328 -13.43 -33.64 2.11
N SER A 329 -14.04 -34.08 1.01
CA SER A 329 -15.13 -33.34 0.37
C SER A 329 -16.38 -33.26 1.25
N SER A 330 -16.51 -34.12 2.27
CA SER A 330 -17.54 -33.99 3.30
C SER A 330 -17.42 -32.71 4.12
N ASP A 331 -16.20 -32.33 4.50
CA ASP A 331 -15.93 -31.10 5.26
C ASP A 331 -16.25 -29.87 4.40
N LEU A 332 -15.83 -29.91 3.13
CA LEU A 332 -16.13 -28.85 2.17
C LEU A 332 -17.64 -28.72 1.95
N THR A 333 -18.36 -29.84 1.81
CA THR A 333 -19.82 -29.85 1.62
C THR A 333 -20.54 -29.31 2.85
N GLN A 334 -20.07 -29.68 4.05
CA GLN A 334 -20.64 -29.21 5.31
C GLN A 334 -20.54 -27.68 5.46
N LEU A 335 -19.43 -27.08 5.01
CA LEU A 335 -19.22 -25.63 5.10
C LEU A 335 -19.85 -24.83 3.95
N SER A 336 -20.00 -25.41 2.76
CA SER A 336 -20.58 -24.74 1.59
C SER A 336 -22.08 -24.97 1.42
N SER A 337 -22.67 -25.91 2.17
CA SER A 337 -24.10 -26.21 2.11
C SER A 337 -24.93 -25.01 2.54
N GLN A 338 -25.79 -24.54 1.63
CA GLN A 338 -26.63 -23.37 1.83
C GLN A 338 -28.00 -23.56 1.16
N GLN A 339 -29.04 -23.00 1.78
CA GLN A 339 -30.32 -22.78 1.13
C GLN A 339 -30.15 -21.64 0.11
N VAL A 340 -30.71 -21.77 -1.09
CA VAL A 340 -30.59 -20.74 -2.14
C VAL A 340 -31.96 -20.20 -2.53
N ILE A 341 -32.10 -18.88 -2.55
CA ILE A 341 -33.22 -18.15 -3.18
C ILE A 341 -32.69 -17.53 -4.47
N SER A 342 -33.08 -18.07 -5.62
CA SER A 342 -32.59 -17.63 -6.93
C SER A 342 -33.64 -17.03 -7.85
N GLN A 343 -34.92 -17.05 -7.44
CA GLN A 343 -36.01 -16.54 -8.26
C GLN A 343 -36.23 -15.05 -7.97
N ASP A 344 -36.09 -14.22 -9.01
CA ASP A 344 -36.33 -12.78 -8.97
C ASP A 344 -37.75 -12.43 -8.52
N GLY A 345 -37.89 -11.31 -7.80
CA GLY A 345 -39.18 -10.74 -7.40
C GLY A 345 -39.97 -11.57 -6.39
N THR A 346 -39.34 -12.55 -5.74
CA THR A 346 -40.02 -13.45 -4.80
C THR A 346 -40.05 -12.91 -3.38
N THR A 347 -41.12 -13.20 -2.66
CA THR A 347 -41.20 -13.01 -1.21
C THR A 347 -41.13 -14.35 -0.50
N GLN A 348 -40.20 -14.50 0.44
CA GLN A 348 -40.00 -15.71 1.25
C GLN A 348 -40.14 -15.40 2.74
N GLY A 349 -40.43 -16.42 3.54
CA GLY A 349 -40.60 -16.30 4.99
C GLY A 349 -42.06 -16.14 5.42
N ALA A 350 -42.28 -15.84 6.70
CA ALA A 350 -43.62 -15.90 7.29
C ALA A 350 -44.42 -14.61 7.04
N THR A 351 -45.73 -14.74 6.82
CA THR A 351 -46.66 -13.60 6.71
C THR A 351 -47.16 -13.11 8.07
N ASP A 352 -47.10 -13.96 9.10
CA ASP A 352 -47.51 -13.64 10.48
C ASP A 352 -46.39 -12.92 11.22
N SER A 353 -46.52 -11.60 11.41
CA SER A 353 -45.52 -10.74 12.06
C SER A 353 -45.16 -11.13 13.50
N THR A 354 -45.90 -12.05 14.14
CA THR A 354 -45.61 -12.51 15.51
C THR A 354 -44.74 -13.77 15.55
N ASN A 355 -44.68 -14.55 14.47
CA ASN A 355 -43.96 -15.82 14.41
C ASN A 355 -43.03 -15.88 13.20
N ARG A 356 -41.71 -15.80 13.44
CA ARG A 356 -40.70 -15.85 12.38
C ARG A 356 -40.54 -17.26 11.80
N SER A 357 -40.37 -17.33 10.48
CA SER A 357 -39.95 -18.56 9.80
C SER A 357 -38.51 -18.93 10.18
N GLN A 358 -38.25 -20.19 10.51
CA GLN A 358 -36.89 -20.64 10.88
C GLN A 358 -36.11 -21.09 9.65
N ILE A 359 -34.90 -20.57 9.50
CA ILE A 359 -33.91 -20.98 8.50
C ILE A 359 -32.82 -21.76 9.25
N ASN A 360 -32.69 -23.04 8.92
CA ASN A 360 -31.85 -24.00 9.67
C ASN A 360 -30.47 -24.25 9.04
N SER A 361 -30.05 -23.39 8.10
CA SER A 361 -28.75 -23.44 7.43
C SER A 361 -28.33 -22.02 7.01
N ALA A 362 -27.11 -21.85 6.52
CA ALA A 362 -26.74 -20.66 5.77
C ALA A 362 -27.71 -20.41 4.60
N LEU A 363 -28.01 -19.15 4.33
CA LEU A 363 -28.91 -18.74 3.25
C LEU A 363 -28.13 -17.91 2.23
N LYS A 364 -28.29 -18.21 0.94
CA LYS A 364 -27.78 -17.39 -0.15
C LYS A 364 -28.92 -16.87 -1.02
N ILE A 365 -28.95 -15.56 -1.22
CA ILE A 365 -29.93 -14.87 -2.07
C ILE A 365 -29.20 -14.43 -3.34
N THR A 366 -29.63 -14.95 -4.48
CA THR A 366 -29.04 -14.68 -5.81
C THR A 366 -30.05 -14.08 -6.79
N GLY A 367 -31.34 -14.25 -6.53
CA GLY A 367 -32.39 -13.59 -7.31
C GLY A 367 -32.47 -12.11 -6.96
N ASN A 368 -32.85 -11.27 -7.91
CA ASN A 368 -32.98 -9.83 -7.72
C ASN A 368 -34.37 -9.46 -7.19
N SER A 369 -34.48 -8.37 -6.44
CA SER A 369 -35.74 -7.88 -5.86
C SER A 369 -36.46 -8.93 -5.00
N VAL A 370 -35.68 -9.74 -4.29
CA VAL A 370 -36.17 -10.71 -3.32
C VAL A 370 -36.50 -10.02 -2.01
N ILE A 371 -37.62 -10.40 -1.39
CA ILE A 371 -37.99 -9.97 -0.05
C ILE A 371 -37.92 -11.18 0.89
N LEU A 372 -36.97 -11.19 1.82
CA LEU A 372 -36.97 -12.14 2.93
C LEU A 372 -37.70 -11.51 4.11
N ASN A 373 -38.93 -11.96 4.34
CA ASN A 373 -39.83 -11.40 5.35
C ASN A 373 -39.85 -12.26 6.62
N ASN A 374 -39.79 -11.61 7.78
CA ASN A 374 -40.12 -12.17 9.08
C ASN A 374 -39.52 -13.57 9.30
N SER A 375 -38.19 -13.63 9.30
CA SER A 375 -37.41 -14.86 9.31
C SER A 375 -36.31 -14.83 10.37
N ALA A 376 -35.95 -15.99 10.91
CA ALA A 376 -34.89 -16.15 11.89
C ALA A 376 -33.87 -17.19 11.40
N ALA A 377 -32.58 -16.90 11.56
CA ALA A 377 -31.47 -17.79 11.20
C ALA A 377 -30.44 -17.88 12.33
N ASN A 378 -29.75 -19.01 12.47
CA ASN A 378 -28.57 -19.10 13.32
C ASN A 378 -27.27 -18.83 12.54
N ASP A 379 -27.29 -19.08 11.23
CA ASP A 379 -26.13 -19.00 10.34
C ASP A 379 -26.13 -17.72 9.50
N SER A 380 -25.08 -17.54 8.70
CA SER A 380 -24.93 -16.39 7.82
C SER A 380 -26.00 -16.29 6.72
N ILE A 381 -26.29 -15.06 6.31
CA ILE A 381 -27.12 -14.73 5.14
C ILE A 381 -26.21 -14.03 4.13
N TYR A 382 -26.11 -14.57 2.93
CA TYR A 382 -25.27 -14.06 1.86
C TYR A 382 -26.14 -13.49 0.73
N ILE A 383 -26.11 -12.19 0.53
CA ILE A 383 -26.91 -11.47 -0.46
C ILE A 383 -26.03 -11.12 -1.65
N GLN A 384 -26.41 -11.63 -2.82
CA GLN A 384 -25.75 -11.38 -4.11
C GLN A 384 -26.72 -10.77 -5.13
N GLY A 385 -28.04 -10.92 -4.91
CA GLY A 385 -29.08 -10.31 -5.73
C GLY A 385 -29.19 -8.81 -5.49
N ASN A 386 -29.63 -8.09 -6.53
CA ASN A 386 -29.77 -6.64 -6.50
C ASN A 386 -31.18 -6.22 -6.06
N ASN A 387 -31.26 -5.11 -5.31
CA ASN A 387 -32.50 -4.53 -4.79
C ASN A 387 -33.26 -5.49 -3.86
N ASP A 388 -32.52 -6.33 -3.13
CA ASP A 388 -33.09 -7.28 -2.17
C ASP A 388 -33.40 -6.59 -0.84
N THR A 389 -34.47 -7.04 -0.19
CA THR A 389 -34.92 -6.53 1.11
C THR A 389 -34.95 -7.65 2.16
N LEU A 390 -34.29 -7.44 3.29
CA LEU A 390 -34.55 -8.21 4.50
C LEU A 390 -35.49 -7.40 5.41
N ASN A 391 -36.69 -7.92 5.67
CA ASN A 391 -37.70 -7.23 6.48
C ASN A 391 -38.03 -8.05 7.73
N ASN A 392 -37.82 -7.48 8.93
CA ASN A 392 -38.02 -8.14 10.22
C ASN A 392 -37.25 -9.47 10.36
N VAL A 393 -35.96 -9.45 10.00
CA VAL A 393 -35.08 -10.62 10.00
C VAL A 393 -34.15 -10.62 11.21
N GLU A 394 -34.01 -11.75 11.89
CA GLU A 394 -33.01 -11.94 12.94
C GLU A 394 -32.02 -13.04 12.55
N THR A 395 -30.73 -12.74 12.56
CA THR A 395 -29.68 -13.75 12.43
C THR A 395 -28.65 -13.64 13.54
N LYS A 396 -28.21 -14.78 14.08
CA LYS A 396 -27.04 -14.84 14.96
C LYS A 396 -25.71 -14.85 14.19
N GLY A 397 -25.78 -15.01 12.87
CA GLY A 397 -24.63 -15.00 11.99
C GLY A 397 -24.38 -13.62 11.37
N THR A 398 -23.54 -13.65 10.34
CA THR A 398 -23.12 -12.49 9.56
C THR A 398 -24.02 -12.32 8.34
N ILE A 399 -24.43 -11.09 8.06
CA ILE A 399 -25.03 -10.73 6.77
C ILE A 399 -23.90 -10.28 5.84
N PHE A 400 -23.66 -11.01 4.77
CA PHE A 400 -22.74 -10.63 3.71
C PHE A 400 -23.51 -9.95 2.58
N VAL A 401 -23.05 -8.77 2.15
CA VAL A 401 -23.60 -8.01 1.03
C VAL A 401 -22.57 -8.00 -0.10
N ASP A 402 -22.76 -8.84 -1.11
CA ASP A 402 -21.91 -9.01 -2.31
C ASP A 402 -22.71 -8.70 -3.58
N VAL A 403 -23.34 -7.51 -3.63
CA VAL A 403 -24.14 -7.05 -4.77
C VAL A 403 -23.27 -6.44 -5.87
N ASP A 404 -23.71 -6.44 -7.12
CA ASP A 404 -22.87 -5.86 -8.18
C ASP A 404 -22.69 -4.34 -8.05
N SER A 405 -21.91 -3.73 -8.96
CA SER A 405 -21.56 -2.30 -8.90
C SER A 405 -22.75 -1.35 -9.15
N ILE A 406 -23.97 -1.85 -9.31
CA ILE A 406 -25.21 -1.05 -9.43
C ILE A 406 -26.28 -1.49 -8.42
N GLY A 407 -26.00 -2.52 -7.61
CA GLY A 407 -26.94 -3.13 -6.68
C GLY A 407 -27.20 -2.31 -5.42
N THR A 408 -28.39 -2.52 -4.87
CA THR A 408 -28.82 -1.99 -3.57
C THR A 408 -29.33 -3.11 -2.66
N VAL A 409 -29.22 -2.94 -1.34
CA VAL A 409 -29.82 -3.82 -0.33
C VAL A 409 -30.52 -2.99 0.73
N ASN A 410 -31.74 -3.39 1.09
CA ASN A 410 -32.51 -2.74 2.15
C ASN A 410 -32.61 -3.68 3.36
N LEU A 411 -32.13 -3.24 4.51
CA LEU A 411 -32.26 -3.95 5.78
C LEU A 411 -33.25 -3.18 6.67
N GLU A 412 -34.43 -3.74 6.87
CA GLU A 412 -35.54 -3.13 7.60
C GLU A 412 -35.87 -3.96 8.85
N ASN A 413 -35.72 -3.38 10.04
CA ASN A 413 -35.94 -4.05 11.33
C ASN A 413 -35.13 -5.36 11.44
N VAL A 414 -33.83 -5.28 11.16
CA VAL A 414 -32.92 -6.43 11.11
C VAL A 414 -32.03 -6.49 12.34
N THR A 415 -31.89 -7.66 12.95
CA THR A 415 -30.87 -7.93 13.96
C THR A 415 -29.86 -8.93 13.41
N ALA A 416 -28.58 -8.58 13.41
CA ALA A 416 -27.49 -9.45 12.96
C ALA A 416 -26.33 -9.43 13.97
N ALA A 417 -25.49 -10.47 14.00
CA ALA A 417 -24.24 -10.37 14.77
C ALA A 417 -23.26 -9.41 14.11
N ASN A 418 -23.07 -9.56 12.79
CA ASN A 418 -22.19 -8.72 11.98
C ASN A 418 -22.82 -8.44 10.62
N ILE A 419 -22.42 -7.33 10.00
CA ILE A 419 -22.72 -7.02 8.60
C ILE A 419 -21.37 -6.81 7.89
N VAL A 420 -21.15 -7.50 6.78
CA VAL A 420 -19.93 -7.40 5.99
C VAL A 420 -20.27 -7.05 4.56
N ILE A 421 -19.74 -5.95 4.07
CA ILE A 421 -19.95 -5.45 2.72
C ILE A 421 -18.78 -5.89 1.87
N LEU A 422 -19.05 -6.71 0.86
CA LEU A 422 -18.08 -7.27 -0.09
C LEU A 422 -18.09 -6.54 -1.44
N SER A 423 -19.17 -5.84 -1.76
CA SER A 423 -19.30 -4.97 -2.94
C SER A 423 -20.53 -4.06 -2.83
N GLY A 424 -20.59 -3.03 -3.68
CA GLY A 424 -21.70 -2.07 -3.74
C GLY A 424 -21.48 -0.89 -4.69
N ALA A 425 -22.52 -0.04 -4.82
CA ALA A 425 -22.60 1.19 -5.61
C ALA A 425 -22.93 2.46 -4.80
N SER A 426 -23.17 3.59 -5.49
CA SER A 426 -23.56 4.88 -4.91
C SER A 426 -24.96 4.93 -4.25
N ASN A 427 -25.70 3.82 -4.20
CA ASN A 427 -26.97 3.67 -3.47
C ASN A 427 -26.97 2.38 -2.61
N SER A 428 -25.79 1.90 -2.20
CA SER A 428 -25.56 0.50 -1.82
C SER A 428 -26.50 -0.07 -0.78
N ILE A 429 -26.59 0.52 0.41
CA ILE A 429 -27.16 -0.19 1.57
C ILE A 429 -27.93 0.78 2.47
N ASP A 430 -29.24 0.55 2.58
CA ASP A 430 -30.13 1.24 3.52
C ASP A 430 -30.33 0.39 4.78
N LEU A 431 -30.09 1.00 5.94
CA LEU A 431 -30.19 0.40 7.27
C LEU A 431 -31.29 1.13 8.05
N GLN A 432 -32.51 0.60 8.02
CA GLN A 432 -33.64 1.09 8.80
C GLN A 432 -33.91 0.18 9.99
N ASP A 433 -33.82 0.74 11.20
CA ASP A 433 -34.04 0.01 12.46
C ASP A 433 -33.17 -1.25 12.62
N VAL A 434 -31.92 -1.18 12.16
CA VAL A 434 -30.96 -2.31 12.17
C VAL A 434 -30.14 -2.34 13.45
N THR A 435 -30.01 -3.50 14.10
CA THR A 435 -29.10 -3.71 15.23
C THR A 435 -27.98 -4.68 14.85
N SER A 436 -26.71 -4.29 15.02
CA SER A 436 -25.56 -5.17 14.79
C SER A 436 -24.40 -4.89 15.74
N ASN A 437 -23.60 -5.91 16.06
CA ASN A 437 -22.36 -5.71 16.82
C ASN A 437 -21.27 -5.08 15.96
N SER A 438 -21.26 -5.36 14.65
CA SER A 438 -20.29 -4.76 13.74
C SER A 438 -20.83 -4.55 12.33
N LEU A 439 -20.27 -3.55 11.64
CA LEU A 439 -20.34 -3.39 10.19
C LEU A 439 -18.91 -3.24 9.65
N ILE A 440 -18.54 -4.04 8.65
CA ILE A 440 -17.21 -4.00 8.02
C ILE A 440 -17.39 -3.75 6.53
N ASP A 441 -16.85 -2.65 6.02
CA ASP A 441 -16.68 -2.43 4.58
C ASP A 441 -15.37 -3.06 4.11
N ALA A 442 -15.50 -4.21 3.45
CA ALA A 442 -14.43 -4.99 2.83
C ALA A 442 -14.54 -4.97 1.30
N SER A 443 -15.28 -4.02 0.73
CA SER A 443 -15.62 -4.00 -0.70
C SER A 443 -14.46 -3.58 -1.61
N GLY A 444 -13.56 -2.72 -1.10
CA GLY A 444 -12.54 -2.11 -1.94
C GLY A 444 -13.10 -1.08 -2.94
N ALA A 445 -14.37 -0.70 -2.79
CA ALA A 445 -15.08 0.24 -3.66
C ALA A 445 -15.78 1.32 -2.83
N SER A 446 -16.20 2.41 -3.47
CA SER A 446 -16.95 3.45 -2.78
C SER A 446 -18.41 3.02 -2.55
N VAL A 447 -18.75 2.72 -1.29
CA VAL A 447 -20.11 2.34 -0.89
C VAL A 447 -20.87 3.53 -0.30
N TYR A 448 -22.20 3.53 -0.42
CA TYR A 448 -23.06 4.51 0.26
C TYR A 448 -23.93 3.81 1.31
N LEU A 449 -23.75 4.20 2.58
CA LEU A 449 -24.48 3.67 3.72
C LEU A 449 -25.42 4.73 4.27
N ILE A 450 -26.70 4.38 4.38
CA ILE A 450 -27.71 5.25 4.97
C ILE A 450 -28.23 4.55 6.22
N SER A 451 -28.23 5.25 7.36
CA SER A 451 -28.95 4.80 8.55
C SER A 451 -30.20 5.64 8.77
N SER A 452 -31.27 4.99 9.22
CA SER A 452 -32.50 5.66 9.63
C SER A 452 -33.16 5.01 10.84
N GLY A 453 -34.08 5.74 11.49
CA GLY A 453 -34.86 5.23 12.62
C GLY A 453 -33.99 4.95 13.85
N THR A 454 -34.15 3.76 14.42
CA THR A 454 -33.43 3.27 15.61
C THR A 454 -32.19 2.43 15.29
N THR A 455 -31.66 2.52 14.06
CA THR A 455 -30.45 1.78 13.67
C THR A 455 -29.31 2.00 14.67
N ASN A 456 -28.70 0.91 15.14
CA ASN A 456 -27.62 0.91 16.11
C ASN A 456 -26.58 -0.16 15.76
N ILE A 457 -25.51 0.29 15.10
CA ILE A 457 -24.32 -0.52 14.86
C ILE A 457 -23.31 -0.20 15.96
N SER A 458 -22.79 -1.20 16.66
CA SER A 458 -21.89 -0.94 17.81
C SER A 458 -20.50 -0.47 17.39
N GLN A 459 -19.95 -1.03 16.30
CA GLN A 459 -18.67 -0.61 15.70
C GLN A 459 -18.73 -0.73 14.17
N THR A 460 -18.09 0.21 13.48
CA THR A 460 -18.02 0.23 12.02
C THR A 460 -16.56 0.35 11.56
N ILE A 461 -16.12 -0.47 10.63
CA ILE A 461 -14.76 -0.46 10.08
C ILE A 461 -14.84 -0.20 8.58
N PHE A 462 -14.22 0.89 8.12
CA PHE A 462 -14.06 1.21 6.71
C PHE A 462 -12.65 0.86 6.25
N THR A 463 -12.55 -0.05 5.28
CA THR A 463 -11.29 -0.38 4.60
C THR A 463 -11.17 0.14 3.18
N SER A 464 -12.23 0.81 2.71
CA SER A 464 -12.33 1.50 1.42
C SER A 464 -13.02 2.85 1.60
N SER A 465 -12.99 3.66 0.54
CA SER A 465 -13.78 4.88 0.46
C SER A 465 -15.28 4.60 0.71
N ALA A 466 -15.98 5.52 1.38
CA ALA A 466 -17.40 5.34 1.68
C ALA A 466 -18.12 6.67 1.89
N ASN A 467 -19.43 6.68 1.72
CA ASN A 467 -20.32 7.75 2.11
C ASN A 467 -21.20 7.23 3.26
N VAL A 468 -21.32 7.99 4.33
CA VAL A 468 -22.03 7.58 5.55
C VAL A 468 -23.04 8.66 5.92
N ASP A 469 -24.32 8.34 5.81
CA ASP A 469 -25.43 9.26 6.05
C ASP A 469 -26.27 8.83 7.25
N THR A 470 -26.35 9.71 8.26
CA THR A 470 -27.16 9.51 9.48
C THR A 470 -28.32 10.52 9.59
N THR A 471 -28.67 11.23 8.51
CA THR A 471 -29.72 12.26 8.52
C THR A 471 -31.11 11.69 8.82
N GLY A 472 -31.35 10.43 8.47
CA GLY A 472 -32.57 9.69 8.80
C GLY A 472 -32.66 9.18 10.25
N GLY A 473 -31.59 9.33 11.04
CA GLY A 473 -31.46 8.78 12.39
C GLY A 473 -30.50 7.58 12.46
N GLY A 474 -30.42 6.98 13.65
CA GLY A 474 -29.52 5.85 13.92
C GLY A 474 -28.06 6.23 14.20
N SER A 475 -27.22 5.21 14.38
CA SER A 475 -25.80 5.33 14.72
C SER A 475 -24.97 4.20 14.11
N PHE A 476 -23.77 4.55 13.65
CA PHE A 476 -22.72 3.62 13.21
C PHE A 476 -21.72 3.25 14.32
N GLY A 477 -21.96 3.71 15.55
CA GLY A 477 -21.15 3.39 16.72
C GLY A 477 -19.69 3.84 16.57
N GLN A 478 -18.76 3.03 17.08
CA GLN A 478 -17.33 3.34 16.97
C GLN A 478 -16.87 3.19 15.52
N ILE A 479 -16.54 4.28 14.85
CA ILE A 479 -16.06 4.25 13.46
C ILE A 479 -14.54 4.19 13.44
N THR A 480 -13.99 3.21 12.72
CA THR A 480 -12.56 3.08 12.44
C THR A 480 -12.33 3.12 10.93
N ILE A 481 -11.39 3.96 10.48
CA ILE A 481 -10.93 4.00 9.09
C ILE A 481 -9.50 3.46 9.07
N SER A 482 -9.27 2.40 8.32
CA SER A 482 -7.97 1.73 8.23
C SER A 482 -7.76 1.19 6.83
N ASN A 483 -6.57 1.41 6.26
CA ASN A 483 -6.21 0.84 4.97
C ASN A 483 -5.52 -0.53 5.13
N ALA A 484 -5.65 -1.17 6.30
CA ALA A 484 -5.07 -2.47 6.61
C ALA A 484 -5.31 -3.51 5.50
N SER A 485 -6.42 -3.45 4.78
CA SER A 485 -6.74 -4.38 3.71
C SER A 485 -5.93 -4.15 2.42
N GLN A 486 -5.25 -3.01 2.27
CA GLN A 486 -4.51 -2.56 1.08
C GLN A 486 -5.35 -2.54 -0.22
N LEU A 487 -6.70 -2.52 -0.12
CA LEU A 487 -7.58 -2.41 -1.30
C LEU A 487 -7.63 -0.98 -1.84
N ASP A 488 -7.79 -0.04 -0.92
CA ASP A 488 -7.78 1.40 -1.17
C ASP A 488 -6.66 1.96 -0.29
N PRO A 489 -5.52 2.38 -0.86
CA PRO A 489 -4.38 2.85 -0.07
C PRO A 489 -4.67 4.19 0.64
N THR A 490 -5.68 4.93 0.18
CA THR A 490 -6.04 6.26 0.70
C THR A 490 -7.57 6.42 0.74
N PRO A 491 -8.29 5.63 1.55
CA PRO A 491 -9.74 5.65 1.57
C PRO A 491 -10.27 7.02 1.96
N SER A 492 -11.29 7.49 1.24
CA SER A 492 -12.01 8.73 1.55
C SER A 492 -13.39 8.40 2.10
N VAL A 493 -13.61 8.72 3.38
CA VAL A 493 -14.90 8.52 4.03
C VAL A 493 -15.59 9.86 4.25
N GLU A 494 -16.74 10.04 3.61
CA GLU A 494 -17.58 11.24 3.72
C GLU A 494 -18.73 11.03 4.70
N PHE A 495 -18.88 11.97 5.63
CA PHE A 495 -19.84 11.94 6.71
C PHE A 495 -20.92 13.01 6.52
N THR A 496 -22.17 12.57 6.44
CA THR A 496 -23.38 13.40 6.39
C THR A 496 -24.27 13.09 7.61
N GLY A 497 -24.75 14.12 8.31
CA GLY A 497 -25.54 13.96 9.54
C GLY A 497 -24.75 14.21 10.83
N THR A 498 -25.05 13.51 11.92
CA THR A 498 -24.52 13.81 13.26
C THR A 498 -23.78 12.62 13.87
N PHE A 499 -22.51 12.83 14.23
CA PHE A 499 -21.58 11.84 14.77
C PHE A 499 -20.99 12.35 16.09
N THR A 500 -21.65 12.06 17.21
CA THR A 500 -21.32 12.67 18.51
C THR A 500 -20.41 11.80 19.39
N GLN A 501 -20.61 10.48 19.43
CA GLN A 501 -19.74 9.51 20.12
C GLN A 501 -20.02 8.08 19.61
N PRO A 502 -19.04 7.16 19.66
CA PRO A 502 -17.63 7.34 20.01
C PRO A 502 -16.84 8.18 18.99
N PRO A 503 -15.56 8.51 19.24
CA PRO A 503 -14.72 9.19 18.27
C PRO A 503 -14.55 8.36 16.99
N ILE A 504 -14.41 9.05 15.86
CA ILE A 504 -13.94 8.44 14.61
C ILE A 504 -12.42 8.25 14.72
N THR A 505 -11.93 7.03 14.61
CA THR A 505 -10.50 6.71 14.69
C THR A 505 -9.94 6.46 13.29
N VAL A 506 -8.82 7.12 12.95
CA VAL A 506 -8.11 6.94 11.68
C VAL A 506 -6.76 6.29 11.96
N ASN A 507 -6.61 5.02 11.59
CA ASN A 507 -5.43 4.20 11.92
C ASN A 507 -4.34 4.22 10.84
N ASP A 508 -4.64 4.71 9.63
CA ASP A 508 -3.73 4.71 8.48
C ASP A 508 -3.92 5.97 7.63
N SER A 509 -3.22 6.07 6.50
CA SER A 509 -3.45 7.13 5.52
C SER A 509 -4.88 7.07 5.00
N ALA A 510 -5.64 8.16 5.14
CA ALA A 510 -7.04 8.24 4.75
C ALA A 510 -7.51 9.69 4.65
N SER A 511 -8.65 9.92 4.00
CA SER A 511 -9.37 11.19 4.01
C SER A 511 -10.65 11.08 4.83
N VAL A 512 -10.84 12.02 5.75
CA VAL A 512 -12.08 12.22 6.50
C VAL A 512 -12.75 13.48 5.96
N VAL A 513 -13.89 13.32 5.31
CA VAL A 513 -14.66 14.42 4.72
C VAL A 513 -15.93 14.59 5.54
N VAL A 514 -16.22 15.82 5.96
CA VAL A 514 -17.44 16.15 6.71
C VAL A 514 -18.25 17.14 5.88
N ALA A 515 -19.49 16.77 5.55
CA ALA A 515 -20.37 17.62 4.77
C ALA A 515 -20.64 18.96 5.50
N PRO A 516 -20.95 20.07 4.80
CA PRO A 516 -21.06 21.40 5.41
C PRO A 516 -22.06 21.52 6.58
N ASN A 517 -23.13 20.71 6.55
CA ASN A 517 -24.18 20.69 7.58
C ASN A 517 -24.05 19.49 8.53
N ALA A 518 -22.99 18.68 8.39
CA ALA A 518 -22.73 17.55 9.27
C ALA A 518 -21.96 18.00 10.53
N SER A 519 -22.06 17.21 11.58
CA SER A 519 -21.37 17.44 12.84
C SER A 519 -20.57 16.20 13.23
N VAL A 520 -19.25 16.32 13.25
CA VAL A 520 -18.34 15.30 13.80
C VAL A 520 -17.68 15.86 15.05
N ALA A 521 -18.05 15.30 16.21
CA ALA A 521 -17.62 15.83 17.50
C ALA A 521 -16.14 15.53 17.80
N ASN A 522 -15.67 14.30 17.51
CA ASN A 522 -14.33 13.86 17.87
C ASN A 522 -13.72 12.97 16.77
N VAL A 523 -12.53 13.33 16.30
CA VAL A 523 -11.68 12.51 15.43
C VAL A 523 -10.37 12.22 16.15
N VAL A 524 -9.94 10.96 16.16
CA VAL A 524 -8.64 10.52 16.69
C VAL A 524 -7.78 10.05 15.52
N VAL A 525 -6.68 10.74 15.28
CA VAL A 525 -5.67 10.31 14.31
C VAL A 525 -4.64 9.45 15.05
N ALA A 526 -4.59 8.18 14.70
CA ALA A 526 -3.75 7.15 15.29
C ALA A 526 -2.82 6.46 14.28
N ALA A 527 -2.68 7.05 13.08
CA ALA A 527 -1.78 6.62 12.01
C ALA A 527 -0.39 6.19 12.54
N GLU A 528 0.05 5.01 12.15
CA GLU A 528 1.16 4.28 12.77
C GLU A 528 2.51 4.99 12.72
N ASN A 529 2.76 5.80 11.69
CA ASN A 529 4.03 6.47 11.51
C ASN A 529 3.95 7.75 10.65
N SER A 530 5.02 8.54 10.70
CA SER A 530 5.08 9.88 10.12
C SER A 530 5.03 9.95 8.60
N SER A 531 5.15 8.82 7.89
CA SER A 531 4.96 8.76 6.44
C SER A 531 3.48 8.67 6.03
N GLN A 532 2.61 8.29 6.97
CA GLN A 532 1.17 8.23 6.72
C GLN A 532 0.54 9.62 6.86
N THR A 533 -0.37 9.92 5.93
CA THR A 533 -1.04 11.22 5.82
C THR A 533 -2.54 11.06 6.02
N VAL A 534 -3.09 11.79 7.00
CA VAL A 534 -4.53 11.90 7.20
C VAL A 534 -5.02 13.25 6.69
N THR A 535 -5.91 13.21 5.69
CA THR A 535 -6.54 14.40 5.13
C THR A 535 -7.86 14.68 5.85
N LEU A 536 -8.07 15.90 6.29
CA LEU A 536 -9.29 16.38 6.92
C LEU A 536 -9.94 17.41 6.01
N GLN A 537 -11.24 17.27 5.71
CA GLN A 537 -12.00 18.23 4.92
C GLN A 537 -13.35 18.53 5.58
N GLY A 538 -13.74 19.81 5.65
CA GLY A 538 -15.00 20.23 6.28
C GLY A 538 -14.92 20.57 7.78
N PRO A 539 -16.06 20.65 8.48
CA PRO A 539 -16.12 21.10 9.88
C PRO A 539 -15.85 19.97 10.89
N PHE A 540 -14.90 20.20 11.79
CA PHE A 540 -14.54 19.33 12.91
C PHE A 540 -14.62 20.08 14.23
N THR A 541 -15.19 19.46 15.27
CA THR A 541 -15.14 20.02 16.63
C THR A 541 -13.79 19.72 17.28
N ASN A 542 -13.47 18.45 17.56
CA ASN A 542 -12.20 18.07 18.17
C ASN A 542 -11.43 17.09 17.28
N VAL A 543 -10.13 17.32 17.10
CA VAL A 543 -9.19 16.40 16.47
C VAL A 543 -8.05 16.13 17.44
N THR A 544 -7.77 14.86 17.73
CA THR A 544 -6.67 14.44 18.60
C THR A 544 -5.70 13.56 17.82
N VAL A 545 -4.43 13.97 17.74
CA VAL A 545 -3.37 13.19 17.10
C VAL A 545 -2.60 12.43 18.18
N THR A 546 -2.61 11.11 18.13
CA THR A 546 -2.02 10.24 19.16
C THR A 546 -0.74 9.53 18.72
N SER A 547 -0.45 9.55 17.42
CA SER A 547 0.72 8.92 16.80
C SER A 547 1.40 9.88 15.81
N PRO A 548 2.72 9.76 15.56
CA PRO A 548 3.44 10.62 14.63
C PRO A 548 2.83 10.46 13.23
N SER A 549 2.18 11.48 12.70
CA SER A 549 1.49 11.43 11.40
C SER A 549 1.43 12.81 10.75
N ALA A 550 1.35 12.84 9.42
CA ALA A 550 1.11 14.07 8.69
C ALA A 550 -0.40 14.34 8.63
N ILE A 551 -0.80 15.59 8.91
CA ILE A 551 -2.17 16.05 8.77
C ILE A 551 -2.25 16.97 7.57
N GLN A 552 -3.15 16.68 6.65
CA GLN A 552 -3.43 17.53 5.51
C GLN A 552 -4.83 18.14 5.67
N LEU A 553 -4.95 19.45 5.53
CA LEU A 553 -6.21 20.18 5.60
C LEU A 553 -6.66 20.50 4.17
N GLY A 554 -7.78 19.93 3.77
CA GLY A 554 -8.40 20.19 2.47
C GLY A 554 -9.37 21.36 2.50
N SER A 555 -10.27 21.38 1.51
CA SER A 555 -11.23 22.47 1.31
C SER A 555 -12.16 22.64 2.53
N ASN A 556 -12.51 23.90 2.83
CA ASN A 556 -13.46 24.29 3.88
C ASN A 556 -13.17 23.72 5.29
N THR A 557 -11.92 23.33 5.55
CA THR A 557 -11.55 22.71 6.82
C THR A 557 -11.61 23.70 7.97
N ARG A 558 -12.41 23.38 8.98
CA ARG A 558 -12.53 24.16 10.22
C ARG A 558 -12.38 23.21 11.39
N VAL A 559 -11.36 23.38 12.22
CA VAL A 559 -11.12 22.52 13.40
C VAL A 559 -11.23 23.39 14.64
N GLN A 560 -12.22 23.16 15.51
CA GLN A 560 -12.38 23.99 16.72
C GLN A 560 -11.32 23.71 17.79
N SER A 561 -10.83 22.48 17.89
CA SER A 561 -9.77 22.08 18.81
C SER A 561 -8.89 21.00 18.18
N LEU A 562 -7.59 21.24 18.09
CA LEU A 562 -6.59 20.26 17.63
C LEU A 562 -5.60 19.98 18.76
N THR A 563 -5.52 18.74 19.22
CA THR A 563 -4.63 18.30 20.31
C THR A 563 -3.60 17.31 19.78
N ASN A 564 -2.32 17.53 20.05
CA ASN A 564 -1.25 16.59 19.71
C ASN A 564 -0.72 15.87 20.96
N ASN A 565 -1.05 14.59 21.08
CA ASN A 565 -0.61 13.68 22.14
C ASN A 565 0.49 12.71 21.70
N SER A 566 0.94 12.76 20.44
CA SER A 566 1.94 11.83 19.88
C SER A 566 3.34 11.92 20.51
N LYS A 567 3.59 12.94 21.34
CA LYS A 567 4.92 13.31 21.89
C LYS A 567 5.97 13.67 20.82
N THR A 568 5.57 13.78 19.55
CA THR A 568 6.40 14.17 18.40
C THR A 568 5.79 15.37 17.68
N SER A 569 6.60 16.09 16.89
CA SER A 569 6.11 17.15 16.00
C SER A 569 5.20 16.57 14.92
N ILE A 570 4.06 17.21 14.66
CA ILE A 570 3.14 16.88 13.57
C ILE A 570 3.29 17.90 12.45
N THR A 571 3.28 17.45 11.20
CA THR A 571 3.26 18.37 10.05
C THR A 571 1.81 18.62 9.67
N VAL A 572 1.41 19.89 9.58
CA VAL A 572 0.06 20.29 9.12
C VAL A 572 0.21 21.05 7.80
N GLN A 573 -0.31 20.49 6.72
CA GLN A 573 -0.23 21.07 5.38
C GLN A 573 -1.62 21.47 4.87
N THR A 574 -1.72 22.57 4.13
CA THR A 574 -2.97 22.98 3.47
C THR A 574 -2.93 22.61 2.00
N LEU A 575 -4.00 22.00 1.46
CA LEU A 575 -4.14 21.77 0.02
C LEU A 575 -4.43 23.11 -0.68
N VAL A 576 -3.53 23.57 -1.56
CA VAL A 576 -3.72 24.81 -2.32
C VAL A 576 -4.21 24.44 -3.72
N ASN A 577 -5.51 24.66 -3.99
CA ASN A 577 -6.05 24.74 -5.35
C ASN A 577 -7.32 25.62 -5.33
N ASN A 578 -7.16 26.86 -5.80
CA ASN A 578 -8.16 27.90 -6.11
C ASN A 578 -9.04 28.49 -4.97
N SER A 579 -8.67 29.71 -4.56
CA SER A 579 -9.49 30.75 -3.87
C SER A 579 -9.84 30.50 -2.39
N PRO A 580 -10.07 31.57 -1.58
CA PRO A 580 -9.75 31.59 -0.16
C PRO A 580 -10.72 30.74 0.68
N THR A 581 -10.32 29.54 1.07
CA THR A 581 -11.06 28.76 2.06
C THR A 581 -10.67 29.20 3.47
N ASN A 582 -11.67 29.56 4.28
CA ASN A 582 -11.54 29.90 5.69
C ASN A 582 -10.97 28.72 6.51
N ILE A 583 -9.65 28.59 6.57
CA ILE A 583 -8.95 27.63 7.44
C ILE A 583 -8.85 28.28 8.82
N ALA A 584 -9.58 27.74 9.80
CA ALA A 584 -9.56 28.23 11.18
C ALA A 584 -9.20 27.08 12.13
N VAL A 585 -8.08 27.23 12.83
CA VAL A 585 -7.65 26.37 13.96
C VAL A 585 -7.41 27.28 15.17
N PRO A 586 -8.21 27.20 16.25
CA PRO A 586 -7.99 28.01 17.45
C PRO A 586 -6.68 27.65 18.16
N SER A 587 -5.89 28.68 18.46
CA SER A 587 -4.62 28.66 19.21
C SER A 587 -3.55 27.67 18.73
N LEU A 588 -2.78 28.09 17.72
CA LEU A 588 -1.53 27.45 17.25
C LEU A 588 -0.42 27.37 18.33
N SER A 589 -0.61 27.99 19.50
CA SER A 589 0.39 28.14 20.56
C SER A 589 0.67 26.88 21.38
N SER A 590 -0.08 25.79 21.20
CA SER A 590 0.15 24.49 21.89
C SER A 590 0.71 23.40 20.96
N ILE A 591 0.91 23.69 19.67
CA ILE A 591 1.43 22.73 18.70
C ILE A 591 2.92 23.00 18.49
N THR A 592 3.78 22.14 19.02
CA THR A 592 5.23 22.14 18.71
C THR A 592 5.48 21.40 17.40
N GLY A 593 6.14 22.05 16.43
CA GLY A 593 6.54 21.43 15.16
C GLY A 593 5.69 21.79 13.93
N LEU A 594 4.90 22.86 13.99
CA LEU A 594 4.23 23.45 12.83
C LEU A 594 5.26 23.91 11.80
N ASN A 595 5.39 23.15 10.70
CA ASN A 595 6.02 23.62 9.48
C ASN A 595 4.91 24.22 8.60
N THR A 596 4.54 25.48 8.82
CA THR A 596 3.50 26.19 8.02
C THR A 596 4.01 26.66 6.66
N GLY A 597 5.00 25.97 6.09
CA GLY A 597 5.49 26.24 4.76
C GLY A 597 4.44 25.83 3.73
N VAL A 598 3.56 26.75 3.37
CA VAL A 598 2.84 26.65 2.09
C VAL A 598 3.90 26.80 1.02
N ALA A 599 4.13 25.76 0.22
CA ALA A 599 4.97 25.87 -0.97
C ALA A 599 4.23 26.70 -2.04
N VAL A 600 4.37 28.02 -1.99
CA VAL A 600 4.10 28.98 -3.08
C VAL A 600 4.95 28.66 -4.32
N VAL A 601 4.30 28.24 -5.42
CA VAL A 601 4.94 28.12 -6.73
C VAL A 601 5.05 29.51 -7.36
N TYR A 602 6.20 29.83 -7.96
CA TYR A 602 6.47 31.13 -8.58
C TYR A 602 6.72 30.96 -10.08
N ASN A 603 5.89 31.57 -10.92
CA ASN A 603 6.04 31.48 -12.37
C ASN A 603 7.07 32.50 -12.89
N GLY A 604 7.92 32.09 -13.84
CA GLY A 604 8.97 32.93 -14.41
C GLY A 604 8.86 33.07 -15.93
N GLU A 605 9.77 33.84 -16.53
CA GLU A 605 10.10 33.75 -17.95
C GLU A 605 11.56 34.20 -18.16
N ASP A 606 12.27 33.54 -19.09
CA ASP A 606 13.55 33.97 -19.68
C ASP A 606 13.33 34.29 -21.16
N SER A 607 13.90 35.42 -21.62
CA SER A 607 14.10 35.87 -23.02
C SER A 607 12.97 35.71 -24.05
N GLY A 608 11.78 35.23 -23.66
CA GLY A 608 10.64 34.96 -24.52
C GLY A 608 9.92 36.23 -25.01
N ALA A 609 9.37 36.15 -26.22
CA ALA A 609 8.62 37.24 -26.85
C ALA A 609 7.14 37.32 -26.42
N SER A 610 6.65 36.41 -25.57
CA SER A 610 5.24 36.35 -25.14
C SER A 610 5.12 36.14 -23.64
N SER A 611 4.12 36.79 -23.04
CA SER A 611 3.81 36.70 -21.61
C SER A 611 3.39 35.28 -21.18
N ASN A 612 3.90 34.81 -20.04
CA ASN A 612 3.39 33.62 -19.36
C ASN A 612 1.86 33.71 -19.15
N GLN A 613 1.13 32.66 -19.54
CA GLN A 613 -0.33 32.59 -19.41
C GLN A 613 -0.83 32.60 -17.95
N TYR A 614 0.06 32.35 -16.99
CA TYR A 614 -0.22 32.34 -15.55
C TYR A 614 0.19 33.64 -14.83
N GLY A 615 0.81 34.60 -15.54
CA GLY A 615 1.45 35.79 -14.96
C GLY A 615 2.89 35.51 -14.48
N ASN A 616 3.71 36.56 -14.37
CA ASN A 616 5.13 36.44 -14.03
C ASN A 616 5.38 36.89 -12.58
N ASP A 617 5.82 35.97 -11.74
CA ASP A 617 6.32 36.29 -10.41
C ASP A 617 7.75 36.84 -10.48
N PHE A 618 8.61 36.26 -11.32
CA PHE A 618 9.96 36.76 -11.58
C PHE A 618 10.30 36.78 -13.08
N TYR A 619 11.31 37.57 -13.46
CA TYR A 619 11.87 37.66 -14.81
C TYR A 619 13.39 37.52 -14.73
N ILE A 620 13.98 36.69 -15.58
CA ILE A 620 15.43 36.59 -15.76
C ILE A 620 15.78 37.03 -17.18
N GLY A 621 16.83 37.85 -17.33
CA GLY A 621 17.19 38.37 -18.64
C GLY A 621 18.69 38.57 -18.84
N GLN A 622 19.13 38.40 -20.09
CA GLN A 622 20.53 38.51 -20.46
C GLN A 622 21.01 39.96 -20.37
N LEU A 623 22.06 40.19 -19.60
CA LEU A 623 22.70 41.50 -19.49
C LEU A 623 23.62 41.76 -20.69
N GLY A 624 23.44 42.92 -21.33
CA GLY A 624 24.32 43.42 -22.40
C GLY A 624 25.29 44.51 -21.93
N TYR A 625 26.22 44.90 -22.81
CA TYR A 625 27.15 46.01 -22.55
C TYR A 625 26.54 47.37 -22.93
N GLY A 626 26.16 48.23 -21.97
CA GLY A 626 25.77 49.61 -22.32
C GLY A 626 25.08 50.42 -21.21
N THR A 627 24.85 51.71 -21.48
CA THR A 627 24.07 52.62 -20.62
C THR A 627 22.77 53.02 -21.34
N HIS A 628 21.64 52.52 -20.81
CA HIS A 628 20.25 52.91 -21.08
C HIS A 628 19.49 52.37 -22.31
N GLN A 629 20.10 52.01 -23.45
CA GLN A 629 19.29 51.53 -24.61
C GLN A 629 18.85 50.05 -24.52
N HIS A 630 19.47 49.24 -23.66
CA HIS A 630 19.16 47.80 -23.52
C HIS A 630 17.87 47.49 -22.74
N PHE A 631 17.20 48.49 -22.14
CA PHE A 631 16.10 48.27 -21.19
C PHE A 631 14.79 49.00 -21.55
N GLU A 632 14.67 49.56 -22.76
CA GLU A 632 13.46 50.28 -23.21
C GLU A 632 12.45 49.37 -23.97
N ALA A 633 11.19 49.80 -24.06
CA ALA A 633 10.15 49.12 -24.84
C ALA A 633 10.33 49.38 -26.34
N GLY A 634 10.60 48.31 -27.10
CA GLY A 634 10.80 48.36 -28.56
C GLY A 634 12.25 48.53 -29.02
N GLY A 635 13.22 48.46 -28.11
CA GLY A 635 14.65 48.38 -28.41
C GLY A 635 15.14 46.95 -28.62
N ASP A 636 14.46 46.19 -29.49
CA ASP A 636 14.95 44.87 -29.91
C ASP A 636 16.04 45.08 -30.96
N ASP A 637 17.31 44.94 -30.57
CA ASP A 637 18.36 44.66 -31.56
C ASP A 637 18.18 43.20 -32.04
N ALA A 638 17.19 43.05 -32.92
CA ALA A 638 16.96 42.00 -33.90
C ALA A 638 17.30 40.56 -33.46
N GLY A 639 16.39 39.94 -32.70
CA GLY A 639 16.34 38.47 -32.59
C GLY A 639 15.99 37.87 -31.23
N GLY A 640 15.49 38.64 -30.25
CA GLY A 640 15.08 38.11 -28.94
C GLY A 640 16.25 37.72 -28.01
N LYS A 641 17.43 38.29 -28.21
CA LYS A 641 18.67 37.86 -27.52
C LYS A 641 19.10 38.73 -26.34
N TYR A 642 18.31 39.73 -25.95
CA TYR A 642 18.68 40.68 -24.90
C TYR A 642 17.46 41.04 -24.03
N PHE A 643 17.73 41.51 -22.81
CA PHE A 643 16.76 41.83 -21.75
C PHE A 643 15.44 42.50 -22.23
N ASN A 644 14.31 41.82 -22.04
CA ASN A 644 12.98 42.24 -22.49
C ASN A 644 12.27 43.12 -21.43
N SER A 645 11.97 44.37 -21.79
CA SER A 645 11.32 45.34 -20.91
C SER A 645 9.86 45.01 -20.57
N THR A 646 9.16 44.28 -21.44
CA THR A 646 7.77 43.84 -21.20
C THR A 646 7.74 42.79 -20.09
N GLY A 647 8.65 41.82 -20.14
CA GLY A 647 8.75 40.80 -19.10
C GLY A 647 9.13 41.35 -17.74
N ALA A 648 10.14 42.22 -17.72
CA ALA A 648 10.55 42.96 -16.53
C ALA A 648 9.43 43.85 -15.95
N SER A 649 8.57 44.43 -16.80
CA SER A 649 7.45 45.25 -16.34
C SER A 649 6.38 44.42 -15.62
N ASN A 650 6.11 43.21 -16.09
CA ASN A 650 5.10 42.30 -15.56
C ASN A 650 5.57 41.52 -14.32
N ALA A 651 6.88 41.31 -14.16
CA ALA A 651 7.44 40.58 -13.04
C ALA A 651 7.48 41.38 -11.72
N THR A 652 7.37 40.66 -10.60
CA THR A 652 7.56 41.23 -9.24
C THR A 652 9.02 41.20 -8.79
N GLN A 653 9.81 40.26 -9.32
CA GLN A 653 11.25 40.12 -9.05
C GLN A 653 12.03 40.05 -10.37
N ILE A 654 13.20 40.67 -10.43
CA ILE A 654 14.04 40.71 -11.63
C ILE A 654 15.44 40.19 -11.30
N TYR A 655 15.94 39.30 -12.14
CA TYR A 655 17.29 38.75 -12.11
C TYR A 655 18.00 39.04 -13.44
N GLY A 656 19.32 39.17 -13.37
CA GLY A 656 20.17 39.27 -14.56
C GLY A 656 21.03 38.04 -14.69
N TYR A 657 21.31 37.61 -15.92
CA TYR A 657 22.37 36.65 -16.21
C TYR A 657 23.39 37.21 -17.20
N TRP A 658 24.61 36.70 -17.14
CA TRP A 658 25.74 37.11 -17.96
C TRP A 658 26.35 35.91 -18.68
N LEU A 659 26.38 35.96 -20.01
CA LEU A 659 27.07 34.98 -20.84
C LEU A 659 28.59 35.15 -20.73
N ILE A 660 29.25 34.19 -20.09
CA ILE A 660 30.70 34.11 -19.99
C ILE A 660 31.25 33.51 -21.27
N SER A 661 31.98 34.34 -22.01
CA SER A 661 32.73 33.93 -23.18
C SER A 661 34.10 33.37 -22.81
N GLY A 662 34.56 32.36 -23.55
CA GLY A 662 35.87 31.75 -23.38
C GLY A 662 36.98 32.39 -24.20
N MET A 663 38.12 31.69 -24.26
CA MET A 663 39.39 32.26 -24.72
C MET A 663 39.42 32.69 -26.19
N SER A 664 38.54 32.15 -27.05
CA SER A 664 38.44 32.56 -28.45
C SER A 664 37.91 33.99 -28.63
N MET A 665 37.24 34.53 -27.62
CA MET A 665 36.74 35.92 -27.59
C MET A 665 37.62 36.85 -26.74
N ALA A 666 38.68 36.33 -26.11
CA ALA A 666 39.54 37.12 -25.26
C ALA A 666 40.41 38.11 -26.08
N PRO A 667 40.72 39.30 -25.56
CA PRO A 667 41.67 40.22 -26.17
C PRO A 667 43.03 39.54 -26.40
N ALA A 668 43.70 39.88 -27.50
CA ALA A 668 44.99 39.28 -27.85
C ALA A 668 46.00 39.41 -26.70
N GLY A 669 46.54 38.28 -26.24
CA GLY A 669 47.52 38.21 -25.15
C GLY A 669 46.92 38.20 -23.73
N ALA A 670 45.59 38.23 -23.57
CA ALA A 670 44.97 38.05 -22.27
C ALA A 670 45.12 36.59 -21.78
N SER A 671 45.29 36.40 -20.47
CA SER A 671 45.15 35.08 -19.85
C SER A 671 43.69 34.78 -19.51
N ALA A 672 43.36 33.50 -19.34
CA ALA A 672 42.02 33.04 -18.92
C ALA A 672 41.54 33.76 -17.64
N THR A 673 42.39 33.88 -16.64
CA THR A 673 42.07 34.59 -15.38
C THR A 673 41.83 36.09 -15.61
N ALA A 674 42.68 36.76 -16.39
CA ALA A 674 42.51 38.18 -16.67
C ALA A 674 41.22 38.44 -17.45
N TRP A 675 40.88 37.54 -18.39
CA TRP A 675 39.66 37.61 -19.16
C TRP A 675 38.40 37.42 -18.29
N GLY A 676 38.41 36.45 -17.38
CA GLY A 676 37.30 36.26 -16.44
C GLY A 676 37.06 37.47 -15.52
N GLN A 677 38.12 38.12 -15.04
CA GLN A 677 38.00 39.34 -14.23
C GLN A 677 37.43 40.52 -15.04
N GLN A 678 37.86 40.68 -16.29
CA GLN A 678 37.35 41.73 -17.17
C GLN A 678 35.86 41.56 -17.48
N GLN A 679 35.41 40.32 -17.71
CA GLN A 679 33.99 40.04 -17.90
C GLN A 679 33.19 40.31 -16.62
N ALA A 680 33.71 39.97 -15.44
CA ALA A 680 33.04 40.23 -14.18
C ALA A 680 32.85 41.73 -13.90
N GLN A 681 33.84 42.56 -14.22
CA GLN A 681 33.74 44.02 -14.12
C GLN A 681 32.64 44.58 -15.03
N ALA A 682 32.54 44.06 -16.25
CA ALA A 682 31.50 44.47 -17.18
C ALA A 682 30.11 44.04 -16.71
N ALA A 683 29.98 42.80 -16.24
CA ALA A 683 28.74 42.24 -15.74
C ALA A 683 28.23 42.98 -14.50
N ASP A 684 29.12 43.29 -13.55
CA ASP A 684 28.80 44.09 -12.37
C ASP A 684 28.33 45.50 -12.76
N LYS A 685 28.99 46.14 -13.71
CA LYS A 685 28.55 47.44 -14.21
C LYS A 685 27.14 47.35 -14.83
N ALA A 686 26.90 46.38 -15.71
CA ALA A 686 25.60 46.19 -16.35
C ALA A 686 24.48 45.89 -15.33
N PHE A 687 24.78 45.07 -14.32
CA PHE A 687 23.85 44.76 -13.23
C PHE A 687 23.50 46.02 -12.40
N ASN A 688 24.48 46.85 -12.10
CA ASN A 688 24.26 48.11 -11.39
C ASN A 688 23.40 49.09 -12.22
N ASP A 689 23.64 49.16 -13.52
CA ASP A 689 22.82 49.96 -14.45
C ASP A 689 21.37 49.43 -14.49
N MET A 690 21.16 48.11 -14.54
CA MET A 690 19.84 47.47 -14.44
C MET A 690 19.15 47.78 -13.10
N SER A 691 19.89 47.70 -11.99
CA SER A 691 19.39 48.00 -10.64
C SER A 691 18.93 49.45 -10.49
N GLN A 692 19.64 50.39 -11.10
CA GLN A 692 19.23 51.80 -11.13
C GLN A 692 17.95 52.00 -11.95
N TYR A 693 17.75 51.21 -13.00
CA TYR A 693 16.61 51.34 -13.91
C TYR A 693 15.31 50.73 -13.35
N TYR A 694 15.36 49.47 -12.88
CA TYR A 694 14.17 48.75 -12.37
C TYR A 694 13.99 48.84 -10.85
N GLY A 695 14.93 49.48 -10.15
CA GLY A 695 14.83 49.77 -8.73
C GLY A 695 14.69 48.51 -7.86
N SER A 696 13.75 48.55 -6.91
CA SER A 696 13.56 47.50 -5.90
C SER A 696 13.11 46.14 -6.44
N LYS A 697 12.74 46.06 -7.74
CA LYS A 697 12.43 44.78 -8.37
C LYS A 697 13.68 43.91 -8.55
N VAL A 698 14.85 44.52 -8.71
CA VAL A 698 16.11 43.79 -8.96
C VAL A 698 16.60 43.09 -7.69
N LYS A 699 16.81 41.79 -7.79
CA LYS A 699 17.41 40.97 -6.73
C LYS A 699 18.92 40.95 -6.89
N LEU A 700 19.66 41.00 -5.78
CA LEU A 700 21.13 41.09 -5.72
C LEU A 700 21.85 39.79 -6.11
N VAL A 701 21.31 39.07 -7.08
CA VAL A 701 21.86 37.83 -7.63
C VAL A 701 22.09 38.02 -9.13
N LEU A 702 23.31 37.71 -9.58
CA LEU A 702 23.71 37.71 -10.98
C LEU A 702 24.13 36.30 -11.37
N PHE A 703 23.44 35.73 -12.34
CA PHE A 703 23.75 34.38 -12.81
C PHE A 703 24.87 34.41 -13.85
N ALA A 704 25.86 33.55 -13.68
CA ALA A 704 26.88 33.25 -14.65
C ALA A 704 26.38 32.10 -15.53
N ASP A 705 26.19 32.39 -16.80
CA ASP A 705 25.86 31.40 -17.82
C ASP A 705 27.10 31.16 -18.68
N VAL A 706 27.49 29.90 -18.86
CA VAL A 706 28.70 29.56 -19.59
C VAL A 706 28.32 28.68 -20.76
N GLU A 707 28.40 29.24 -21.96
CA GLU A 707 28.02 28.55 -23.19
C GLU A 707 29.21 27.92 -23.90
N ALA A 708 28.93 26.91 -24.75
CA ALA A 708 29.95 26.24 -25.54
C ALA A 708 30.52 27.19 -26.61
N ILE A 709 31.72 27.75 -26.40
CA ILE A 709 32.34 28.61 -27.42
C ILE A 709 33.01 27.74 -28.48
N GLY A 710 32.60 27.93 -29.74
CA GLY A 710 33.07 27.13 -30.88
C GLY A 710 34.60 27.08 -31.02
N GLY A 711 35.13 25.86 -31.20
CA GLY A 711 36.56 25.58 -31.33
C GLY A 711 36.96 24.13 -31.01
N GLY A 712 36.16 23.45 -30.18
CA GLY A 712 36.43 22.09 -29.67
C GLY A 712 36.04 21.99 -28.21
N LEU A 713 35.95 20.76 -27.68
CA LEU A 713 35.70 20.45 -26.26
C LEU A 713 36.82 19.55 -25.73
N ASP A 714 38.06 20.03 -25.86
CA ASP A 714 39.22 19.29 -25.38
C ASP A 714 39.62 19.70 -23.95
N ALA A 715 40.60 19.01 -23.38
CA ALA A 715 41.03 19.25 -22.01
C ALA A 715 41.59 20.67 -21.78
N GLN A 716 42.16 21.30 -22.81
CA GLN A 716 42.69 22.66 -22.71
C GLN A 716 41.56 23.69 -22.70
N ASP A 717 40.49 23.46 -23.47
CA ASP A 717 39.30 24.30 -23.48
C ASP A 717 38.59 24.28 -22.12
N TYR A 718 38.38 23.09 -21.54
CA TYR A 718 37.83 22.97 -20.19
C TYR A 718 38.69 23.68 -19.16
N THR A 719 40.02 23.50 -19.21
CA THR A 719 40.94 24.18 -18.29
C THR A 719 40.83 25.70 -18.37
N ASN A 720 40.72 26.23 -19.59
CA ASN A 720 40.56 27.67 -19.81
C ASN A 720 39.20 28.19 -19.30
N ASN A 721 38.09 27.50 -19.62
CA ASN A 721 36.75 27.88 -19.18
C ASN A 721 36.62 27.86 -17.65
N GLN A 722 37.15 26.83 -17.00
CA GLN A 722 37.20 26.73 -15.54
C GLN A 722 37.97 27.90 -14.91
N ALA A 723 39.11 28.28 -15.50
CA ALA A 723 39.91 29.41 -15.03
C ALA A 723 39.21 30.76 -15.23
N ILE A 724 38.51 30.95 -16.35
CA ILE A 724 37.70 32.16 -16.64
C ILE A 724 36.54 32.27 -15.64
N TYR A 725 35.73 31.21 -15.51
CA TYR A 725 34.60 31.18 -14.58
C TYR A 725 35.04 31.39 -13.12
N THR A 726 36.12 30.71 -12.70
CA THR A 726 36.68 30.87 -11.35
C THR A 726 37.07 32.32 -11.09
N ALA A 727 37.74 32.95 -12.06
CA ALA A 727 38.17 34.33 -11.93
C ALA A 727 36.97 35.30 -11.92
N PHE A 728 35.95 35.03 -12.72
CA PHE A 728 34.71 35.81 -12.78
C PHE A 728 33.98 35.80 -11.42
N VAL A 729 33.68 34.61 -10.90
CA VAL A 729 32.95 34.43 -9.63
C VAL A 729 33.72 35.01 -8.45
N ASN A 730 35.03 34.75 -8.38
CA ASN A 730 35.85 35.27 -7.28
C ASN A 730 35.95 36.79 -7.32
N TRP A 731 36.02 37.39 -8.50
CA TRP A 731 36.03 38.84 -8.62
C TRP A 731 34.74 39.45 -8.08
N LEU A 732 33.56 38.93 -8.46
CA LEU A 732 32.27 39.41 -7.95
C LEU A 732 32.16 39.25 -6.43
N LYS A 733 32.51 38.08 -5.89
CA LYS A 733 32.48 37.83 -4.43
C LYS A 733 33.35 38.82 -3.64
N GLN A 734 34.46 39.27 -4.21
CA GLN A 734 35.43 40.14 -3.53
C GLN A 734 35.15 41.63 -3.74
N ASN A 735 34.61 42.02 -4.90
CA ASN A 735 34.59 43.42 -5.35
C ASN A 735 33.19 43.98 -5.62
N SER A 736 32.15 43.14 -5.61
CA SER A 736 30.76 43.54 -5.87
C SER A 736 29.84 43.27 -4.67
N THR A 737 28.74 44.02 -4.58
CA THR A 737 27.63 43.75 -3.65
C THR A 737 26.72 42.63 -4.16
N VAL A 738 26.80 42.29 -5.44
CA VAL A 738 26.03 41.24 -6.10
C VAL A 738 26.57 39.88 -5.71
N LYS A 739 25.68 38.90 -5.56
CA LYS A 739 26.08 37.51 -5.33
C LYS A 739 26.00 36.70 -6.63
N PRO A 740 27.09 36.00 -7.01
CA PRO A 740 27.06 35.19 -8.21
C PRO A 740 26.26 33.89 -7.98
N GLY A 741 25.41 33.54 -8.95
CA GLY A 741 24.82 32.22 -9.17
C GLY A 741 25.33 31.61 -10.48
N THR A 742 25.01 30.34 -10.78
CA THR A 742 25.42 29.67 -12.03
C THR A 742 24.19 29.12 -12.77
N TYR A 743 24.02 29.48 -14.03
CA TYR A 743 22.89 29.09 -14.89
C TYR A 743 23.40 28.12 -15.95
N SER A 744 23.12 26.82 -15.79
CA SER A 744 23.49 25.75 -16.74
C SER A 744 22.90 24.40 -16.32
N SER A 745 22.50 23.56 -17.26
CA SER A 745 22.19 22.15 -16.97
C SER A 745 23.48 21.37 -16.64
N PRO A 746 23.46 20.25 -15.90
CA PRO A 746 24.66 19.45 -15.64
C PRO A 746 25.15 18.78 -16.91
N HIS A 747 24.30 18.62 -17.92
CA HIS A 747 24.67 17.94 -19.13
C HIS A 747 25.55 18.90 -19.91
N GLU A 748 25.11 20.14 -20.07
CA GLU A 748 25.93 21.22 -20.61
C GLU A 748 27.17 21.46 -19.77
N TRP A 749 27.02 21.61 -18.46
CA TRP A 749 28.14 21.82 -17.54
C TRP A 749 29.21 20.73 -17.67
N ASN A 750 28.81 19.47 -17.57
CA ASN A 750 29.75 18.36 -17.53
C ASN A 750 30.26 17.92 -18.90
N THR A 751 29.47 18.11 -19.96
CA THR A 751 29.77 17.54 -21.28
C THR A 751 29.99 18.56 -22.38
N GLN A 752 29.64 19.84 -22.17
CA GLN A 752 29.70 20.88 -23.19
C GLN A 752 30.49 22.13 -22.76
N THR A 753 30.75 22.38 -21.48
CA THR A 753 31.32 23.68 -21.06
C THR A 753 32.50 23.54 -20.09
N MET A 754 32.39 22.74 -19.03
CA MET A 754 33.37 22.69 -17.93
C MET A 754 34.03 21.33 -17.71
N GLY A 755 33.43 20.24 -18.17
CA GLY A 755 33.92 18.88 -17.94
C GLY A 755 33.47 18.29 -16.58
N THR A 756 33.41 16.96 -16.50
CA THR A 756 32.77 16.21 -15.38
C THR A 756 33.39 16.40 -13.99
N ASN A 757 34.59 16.99 -13.89
CA ASN A 757 35.36 17.05 -12.63
C ASN A 757 35.36 18.44 -11.98
N PHE A 758 34.76 19.44 -12.62
CA PHE A 758 34.77 20.80 -12.12
C PHE A 758 33.43 21.17 -11.50
N VAL A 759 33.44 21.50 -10.21
CA VAL A 759 32.26 21.88 -9.45
C VAL A 759 32.15 23.42 -9.43
N PRO A 760 30.97 24.01 -9.70
CA PRO A 760 30.76 25.45 -9.59
C PRO A 760 31.16 26.00 -8.21
N LEU A 761 31.60 27.26 -8.17
CA LEU A 761 32.02 27.92 -6.92
C LEU A 761 30.87 28.62 -6.19
N THR A 762 29.66 28.57 -6.72
CA THR A 762 28.46 29.22 -6.17
C THR A 762 27.50 28.18 -5.59
N PRO A 763 26.67 28.51 -4.58
CA PRO A 763 25.61 27.61 -4.12
C PRO A 763 24.69 27.26 -5.28
N GLY A 764 24.39 25.97 -5.44
CA GLY A 764 23.49 25.43 -6.45
C GLY A 764 24.02 25.47 -7.89
N ASN A 765 23.98 24.33 -8.56
CA ASN A 765 23.79 24.33 -10.01
C ASN A 765 22.35 24.83 -10.21
N TYR A 766 22.09 26.02 -10.75
CA TYR A 766 20.71 26.33 -11.14
C TYR A 766 20.50 25.65 -12.48
N TRP A 767 19.92 24.46 -12.36
CA TRP A 767 19.41 23.71 -13.49
C TRP A 767 18.38 24.58 -14.16
N VAL A 768 18.63 24.92 -15.41
CA VAL A 768 17.62 24.68 -16.41
C VAL A 768 17.71 23.19 -16.69
N ALA A 769 16.73 22.40 -16.27
CA ALA A 769 16.63 21.06 -16.80
C ALA A 769 15.80 21.14 -18.08
N ASP A 770 16.45 20.91 -19.23
CA ASP A 770 15.76 20.51 -20.45
C ASP A 770 14.91 19.28 -20.10
N TYR A 771 13.59 19.43 -20.20
CA TYR A 771 12.66 18.33 -20.00
C TYR A 771 12.19 17.85 -21.37
N PRO A 772 12.78 16.76 -21.92
CA PRO A 772 12.43 16.27 -23.24
C PRO A 772 11.02 15.66 -23.19
N GLY A 773 10.01 16.44 -23.54
CA GLY A 773 8.61 15.99 -23.60
C GLY A 773 7.53 16.98 -23.16
N GLY A 774 7.87 18.18 -22.70
CA GLY A 774 6.91 19.24 -22.38
C GLY A 774 6.91 19.67 -20.90
N THR A 775 5.92 20.46 -20.49
CA THR A 775 5.77 20.96 -19.12
C THR A 775 5.72 19.79 -18.11
N PRO A 776 6.50 19.82 -17.01
CA PRO A 776 6.46 18.76 -16.01
C PRO A 776 5.05 18.62 -15.41
N ASP A 777 4.60 17.39 -15.17
CA ASP A 777 3.42 17.15 -14.34
C ASP A 777 3.70 17.70 -12.92
N GLN A 778 2.81 18.52 -12.38
CA GLN A 778 2.98 19.07 -11.02
C GLN A 778 3.08 17.96 -9.96
N SER A 779 2.55 16.77 -10.24
CA SER A 779 2.58 15.62 -9.33
C SER A 779 3.99 15.03 -9.11
N ILE A 780 4.95 15.30 -10.00
CA ILE A 780 6.35 14.81 -9.89
C ILE A 780 7.30 15.83 -9.26
N LEU A 781 6.80 17.02 -8.89
CA LEU A 781 7.58 18.12 -8.30
C LEU A 781 7.63 18.00 -6.78
N THR A 782 8.27 16.95 -6.28
CA THR A 782 8.49 16.72 -4.84
C THR A 782 9.87 17.21 -4.40
N THR A 783 10.04 17.60 -3.14
CA THR A 783 11.35 17.98 -2.56
C THR A 783 12.36 16.82 -2.50
N SER A 784 11.91 15.59 -2.77
CA SER A 784 12.76 14.42 -2.96
C SER A 784 13.39 14.34 -4.35
N ASN A 785 13.06 15.27 -5.25
CA ASN A 785 13.71 15.37 -6.56
C ASN A 785 15.17 15.84 -6.38
N GLN A 786 16.11 15.12 -7.00
CA GLN A 786 17.55 15.38 -6.89
C GLN A 786 18.00 16.74 -7.45
N TYR A 787 17.12 17.44 -8.17
CA TYR A 787 17.41 18.71 -8.83
C TYR A 787 17.06 19.96 -8.00
N TRP A 788 16.55 19.80 -6.78
CA TRP A 788 16.38 20.92 -5.83
C TRP A 788 17.74 21.40 -5.29
N VAL A 789 18.01 22.70 -5.38
CA VAL A 789 19.28 23.31 -4.93
C VAL A 789 19.04 24.53 -4.03
N GLU A 790 19.94 24.79 -3.07
CA GLU A 790 19.87 26.01 -2.25
C GLU A 790 20.01 27.26 -3.11
N PHE A 791 19.02 28.16 -3.09
CA PHE A 791 18.99 29.41 -3.86
C PHE A 791 19.95 30.47 -3.29
N PRO A 792 20.66 31.30 -4.10
CA PRO A 792 21.75 32.11 -3.59
C PRO A 792 21.22 33.13 -2.60
N GLN A 793 21.91 33.26 -1.45
CA GLN A 793 21.55 34.13 -0.32
C GLN A 793 20.35 33.68 0.51
N THR A 794 19.85 32.47 0.28
CA THR A 794 18.76 31.90 1.07
C THR A 794 19.19 30.57 1.69
N SER A 795 18.40 30.06 2.63
CA SER A 795 18.48 28.68 3.09
C SER A 795 17.44 27.78 2.40
N GLU A 796 16.85 28.26 1.32
CA GLU A 796 15.69 27.66 0.67
C GLU A 796 16.12 26.91 -0.57
N GLN A 797 15.45 25.80 -0.85
CA GLN A 797 15.70 25.05 -2.06
C GLN A 797 14.77 25.55 -3.17
N ALA A 798 15.28 25.63 -4.41
CA ALA A 798 14.56 26.04 -5.60
C ALA A 798 14.85 25.08 -6.76
N GLN A 799 13.93 25.07 -7.73
CA GLN A 799 14.16 24.43 -9.02
C GLN A 799 13.63 25.31 -10.17
N ILE A 800 14.47 25.52 -11.19
CA ILE A 800 14.14 26.28 -12.40
C ILE A 800 14.11 25.27 -13.57
N TRP A 801 13.23 25.49 -14.55
CA TRP A 801 13.11 24.62 -15.72
C TRP A 801 12.85 25.51 -16.94
N GLN A 802 13.49 25.21 -18.07
CA GLN A 802 13.26 25.88 -19.35
C GLN A 802 12.45 24.98 -20.27
N PHE A 803 11.50 25.57 -20.97
CA PHE A 803 10.71 24.89 -21.97
C PHE A 803 11.25 25.21 -23.38
N GLU A 804 12.01 24.29 -23.98
CA GLU A 804 12.45 24.43 -25.36
C GLU A 804 11.28 24.27 -26.36
N GLY A 805 10.44 25.29 -26.46
CA GLY A 805 9.32 25.37 -27.39
C GLY A 805 8.99 26.82 -27.75
N THR A 806 8.09 27.03 -28.71
CA THR A 806 7.63 28.39 -29.04
C THR A 806 6.23 28.60 -28.48
N PRO A 807 6.04 29.54 -27.54
CA PRO A 807 7.07 30.38 -26.90
C PRO A 807 7.76 29.68 -25.71
N ASP A 808 8.98 30.16 -25.41
CA ASP A 808 9.80 29.71 -24.29
C ASP A 808 9.20 30.22 -22.97
N TYR A 809 8.99 29.32 -22.02
CA TYR A 809 8.44 29.67 -20.71
C TYR A 809 9.21 28.94 -19.61
N ASP A 810 9.55 29.66 -18.56
CA ASP A 810 10.15 29.09 -17.37
C ASP A 810 9.12 28.95 -16.25
N VAL A 811 8.98 27.77 -15.69
CA VAL A 811 8.21 27.59 -14.46
C VAL A 811 9.21 27.29 -13.36
N ALA A 812 9.40 28.18 -12.39
CA ALA A 812 10.16 27.82 -11.20
C ALA A 812 9.22 27.25 -10.12
N SER A 813 9.72 26.28 -9.37
CA SER A 813 9.16 26.00 -8.05
C SER A 813 10.10 26.60 -7.00
N PHE A 814 9.57 27.57 -6.25
CA PHE A 814 10.15 28.30 -5.12
C PHE A 814 11.26 29.33 -5.41
N LEU A 815 10.92 30.61 -5.26
CA LEU A 815 11.80 31.71 -4.82
C LEU A 815 11.05 32.47 -3.73
N PRO A 816 11.12 32.08 -2.45
CA PRO A 816 10.24 32.68 -1.47
C PRO A 816 10.84 33.96 -0.88
N GLY A 817 9.94 34.81 -0.40
CA GLY A 817 10.23 35.70 0.72
C GLY A 817 9.86 35.03 2.03
#